data_AF-A0A5C3FDR4-F1
#
_entry.id   AF-A0A5C3FDR4-F1
#
_cell.length_a   1.000
_cell.length_b   1.000
_cell.length_c   1.000
_cell.angle_alpha   90.00
_cell.angle_beta   90.00
_cell.angle_gamma   90.00
#
_symmetry.space_group_name_H-M   'P 1'
#
loop_
_entity.id
_entity.type
_entity.pdbx_description
1 polymer ?
#
loop_
_entity_poly.entity_id
_entity_poly.type
_entity_poly.pdbx_seq_one_letter_code
_entity_poly.pdbx_strand_id
1 'polypeptide(L)'
;MRFTRKLVRQQPWWLLVGVLAFFLLSSLTTAAPAQALIRRADEIQSAAAPPAGAPPASSPPAPAVGGAAQAVGPSGPARWIAAGKSSIDRLGESIARLRTNAEEQMAALRQKLGSAKDATVNAADRTAQFFKSASARSKDAYDKLKDALARSKEAIKDFSLKDTMSRLMGKWRTRDRPGETQIDPNFVWTDREIEANLARFKSPKPSPEEIAAHLAKMTPRQRAGLGAIQEGVQVTPEMIKEEEEADARRQNHQKLMAEAMGEAENEHKPSPSVASEAADLAGKAKQTLQEGAGSVEKVFDEAKSKVHLRKRSPAPGSASDWTPVSTLRYDGAGYNFVRRVGGQMYIYPVNLPGSGDGPYRWEDLPSSHQAQLKKSVENLKKAQANGWARAEHHMGVSPTQGSRNGFYRLPGFAQDDIVVKRRGNDFRFEYLQSGLFRSSRKTVPFSDLPEHLKLFASNYVARHPDVPWASVLHRLRKRAPAGSSSGCQQVDSLPYQGAGYNIVRGRNSLKFYSILPGSDHAIVSRTWEQLHRAEQDELRASVSKIDEAVKNGGRDADQHIRVSEHFWDPSGFYTTKGRSAHTISVLKKGSKYKFEYLKPGVMWDSRVRVPFEDLPSHLKTYVRSLVQGNPELPWASVIGRLRKRAPPNQEPRIVNYPGETIRLMKARDGTYVFHMMPARTTQTPQVRSWSRLPEDVKAHIRRNMRNVYDVAHSRMSVAEARARQVRVAERYEDFNNVYAHPSRKPETIHIIPDSTHTYVFQRQVNGRLQAPVPYNQLPENLQRYLWDEDSIRSVISSLGGHRFRK
;
A
#
# COMPACT_ATOMS: atom_id res chain seq x y z
N MET A 1 16.99 29.76 -67.56
CA MET A 1 17.29 28.32 -67.39
C MET A 1 17.06 27.92 -65.93
N ARG A 2 16.68 26.67 -65.62
CA ARG A 2 16.52 26.15 -64.25
C ARG A 2 17.23 24.79 -64.15
N PHE A 3 18.11 24.61 -63.16
CA PHE A 3 18.77 23.32 -62.88
C PHE A 3 18.21 22.70 -61.60
N THR A 4 17.56 21.53 -61.73
CA THR A 4 17.01 20.75 -60.61
C THR A 4 17.73 19.42 -60.47
N ARG A 5 18.91 19.40 -59.83
CA ARG A 5 19.63 18.16 -59.52
C ARG A 5 18.87 17.37 -58.43
N LYS A 6 18.29 16.23 -58.79
CA LYS A 6 17.72 15.27 -57.83
C LYS A 6 18.84 14.62 -57.02
N LEU A 7 18.81 14.77 -55.69
CA LEU A 7 19.67 13.99 -54.80
C LEU A 7 19.13 12.56 -54.69
N VAL A 8 19.93 11.59 -55.14
CA VAL A 8 19.64 10.16 -54.98
C VAL A 8 19.75 9.80 -53.50
N ARG A 9 18.70 9.20 -52.93
CA ARG A 9 18.71 8.70 -51.55
C ARG A 9 19.62 7.47 -51.46
N GLN A 10 20.83 7.63 -50.91
CA GLN A 10 21.60 6.48 -50.43
C GLN A 10 20.80 5.75 -49.35
N GLN A 11 20.72 4.41 -49.44
CA GLN A 11 20.12 3.60 -48.38
C GLN A 11 21.09 3.49 -47.18
N PRO A 12 20.57 3.41 -45.95
CA PRO A 12 21.37 3.24 -44.74
C PRO A 12 21.96 1.82 -44.67
N TRP A 13 23.15 1.64 -45.25
CA TRP A 13 23.92 0.38 -45.26
C TRP A 13 24.16 -0.22 -43.86
N TRP A 14 24.13 0.59 -42.80
CA TRP A 14 24.23 0.12 -41.42
C TRP A 14 23.07 -0.81 -40.99
N LEU A 15 21.90 -0.74 -41.62
CA LEU A 15 20.82 -1.71 -41.37
C LEU A 15 21.18 -3.10 -41.91
N LEU A 16 21.83 -3.18 -43.08
CA LEU A 16 22.31 -4.45 -43.65
C LEU A 16 23.37 -5.09 -42.74
N VAL A 17 24.31 -4.29 -42.21
CA VAL A 17 25.31 -4.76 -41.24
C VAL A 17 24.65 -5.27 -39.96
N GLY A 18 23.64 -4.56 -39.43
CA GLY A 18 22.89 -4.98 -38.24
C GLY A 18 22.14 -6.29 -38.42
N VAL A 19 21.47 -6.48 -39.57
CA VAL A 19 20.76 -7.74 -39.89
C VAL A 19 21.74 -8.89 -40.09
N LEU A 20 22.86 -8.67 -40.80
CA LEU A 20 23.88 -9.71 -41.01
C LEU A 20 24.51 -10.17 -39.69
N ALA A 21 24.82 -9.24 -38.79
CA ALA A 21 25.34 -9.55 -37.46
C ALA A 21 24.33 -10.35 -36.61
N PHE A 22 23.04 -10.00 -36.70
CA PHE A 22 21.96 -10.73 -36.00
C PHE A 22 21.80 -12.17 -36.53
N PHE A 23 21.89 -12.38 -37.85
CA PHE A 23 21.88 -13.72 -38.43
C PHE A 23 23.10 -14.55 -37.98
N LEU A 24 24.31 -14.00 -38.04
CA LEU A 24 25.53 -14.71 -37.60
C LEU A 24 25.49 -15.09 -36.11
N LEU A 25 24.99 -14.21 -35.24
CA LEU A 25 24.77 -14.50 -33.82
C LEU A 25 23.68 -15.56 -33.59
N SER A 26 22.67 -15.61 -34.44
CA SER A 26 21.61 -16.62 -34.36
C SER A 26 22.10 -18.00 -34.82
N SER A 27 22.87 -18.08 -35.92
CA SER A 27 23.45 -19.33 -36.43
C SER A 27 24.36 -20.04 -35.42
N LEU A 28 25.03 -19.27 -34.55
CA LEU A 28 25.94 -19.81 -33.52
C LEU A 28 25.24 -20.40 -32.29
N THR A 29 23.90 -20.26 -32.15
CA THR A 29 23.16 -20.81 -31.00
C THR A 29 22.34 -22.07 -31.33
N THR A 30 22.35 -22.55 -32.57
CA THR A 30 21.63 -23.77 -33.01
C THR A 30 22.56 -24.86 -33.57
N ALA A 31 23.48 -25.35 -32.75
CA ALA A 31 24.27 -26.54 -33.03
C ALA A 31 24.37 -27.43 -31.77
N ALA A 32 23.55 -28.47 -31.69
CA ALA A 32 23.58 -29.44 -30.59
C ALA A 32 24.61 -30.55 -30.89
N PRO A 33 25.53 -30.89 -29.96
CA PRO A 33 26.54 -31.92 -30.20
C PRO A 33 25.95 -33.33 -30.00
N ALA A 34 25.93 -34.13 -31.06
CA ALA A 34 25.77 -35.58 -30.94
C ALA A 34 27.13 -36.22 -30.57
N GLN A 35 27.13 -37.14 -29.59
CA GLN A 35 28.30 -37.94 -29.26
C GLN A 35 28.25 -39.29 -29.98
N ALA A 36 29.35 -39.70 -30.59
CA ALA A 36 29.62 -41.08 -30.99
C ALA A 36 31.11 -41.38 -30.78
N LEU A 37 31.44 -42.60 -30.34
CA LEU A 37 32.83 -43.04 -30.19
C LEU A 37 33.38 -43.55 -31.53
N ILE A 38 34.71 -43.48 -31.68
CA ILE A 38 35.53 -44.58 -32.16
C ILE A 38 36.93 -44.48 -31.53
N ARG A 39 37.69 -45.57 -31.56
CA ARG A 39 38.90 -45.84 -30.75
C ARG A 39 39.94 -46.55 -31.63
N ARG A 40 41.22 -46.56 -31.20
CA ARG A 40 42.42 -47.12 -31.86
C ARG A 40 43.06 -46.25 -32.96
N ALA A 41 44.35 -46.41 -33.29
CA ALA A 41 45.54 -46.84 -32.51
C ALA A 41 46.80 -46.69 -33.39
N ASP A 42 47.98 -46.58 -32.75
CA ASP A 42 49.34 -46.88 -33.26
C ASP A 42 49.84 -46.07 -34.50
N GLU A 43 51.13 -45.89 -34.78
CA GLU A 43 52.36 -45.86 -33.95
C GLU A 43 53.17 -44.58 -34.39
N ILE A 44 54.49 -44.34 -34.33
CA ILE A 44 55.72 -45.09 -34.02
C ILE A 44 56.53 -44.32 -32.94
N GLN A 45 57.50 -44.99 -32.33
CA GLN A 45 58.61 -44.48 -31.48
C GLN A 45 59.50 -43.41 -32.21
N SER A 46 60.61 -42.84 -31.71
CA SER A 46 61.58 -43.14 -30.62
C SER A 46 62.46 -41.88 -30.38
N ALA A 47 63.40 -41.71 -29.43
CA ALA A 47 63.93 -42.54 -28.32
C ALA A 47 64.64 -41.65 -27.25
N ALA A 48 65.08 -42.30 -26.15
CA ALA A 48 66.21 -41.94 -25.26
C ALA A 48 66.14 -40.67 -24.38
N ALA A 49 66.84 -40.72 -23.22
CA ALA A 49 66.93 -39.61 -22.26
C ALA A 49 68.32 -39.46 -21.57
N PRO A 50 68.53 -39.64 -20.24
CA PRO A 50 69.15 -38.63 -19.35
C PRO A 50 70.52 -39.15 -18.79
N PRO A 51 71.07 -38.86 -17.57
CA PRO A 51 70.65 -37.97 -16.46
C PRO A 51 71.75 -37.21 -15.67
N ALA A 52 71.32 -36.53 -14.59
CA ALA A 52 72.04 -36.20 -13.33
C ALA A 52 73.13 -35.08 -13.33
N GLY A 53 73.38 -34.37 -12.22
CA GLY A 53 72.58 -34.24 -10.98
C GLY A 53 73.32 -33.68 -9.75
N ALA A 54 72.56 -33.13 -8.78
CA ALA A 54 72.97 -32.85 -7.38
C ALA A 54 73.95 -31.65 -7.12
N PRO A 55 74.20 -31.20 -5.85
CA PRO A 55 74.09 -29.76 -5.53
C PRO A 55 75.32 -29.07 -4.81
N PRO A 56 75.32 -28.49 -3.58
CA PRO A 56 75.86 -27.11 -3.36
C PRO A 56 76.93 -26.90 -2.26
N ALA A 57 77.71 -25.79 -2.27
CA ALA A 57 78.47 -25.30 -1.09
C ALA A 57 78.97 -23.81 -1.13
N SER A 58 78.93 -23.16 0.05
CA SER A 58 79.81 -22.13 0.68
C SER A 58 80.72 -21.11 -0.08
N SER A 59 80.56 -19.80 0.24
CA SER A 59 81.45 -18.90 1.05
C SER A 59 83.01 -18.91 0.95
N PRO A 60 83.80 -17.90 1.45
CA PRO A 60 83.52 -16.49 1.84
C PRO A 60 84.47 -15.38 1.21
N PRO A 61 85.34 -14.57 1.90
CA PRO A 61 85.09 -13.11 2.06
C PRO A 61 86.25 -12.08 1.83
N ALA A 62 85.86 -10.79 1.69
CA ALA A 62 86.59 -9.57 2.17
C ALA A 62 87.98 -9.23 1.53
N PRO A 63 88.69 -8.11 1.88
CA PRO A 63 88.36 -6.94 2.72
C PRO A 63 88.50 -5.57 2.00
N ALA A 64 88.61 -4.45 2.74
CA ALA A 64 88.65 -3.07 2.23
C ALA A 64 89.77 -2.19 2.83
N VAL A 65 90.16 -1.14 2.08
CA VAL A 65 91.01 0.03 2.44
C VAL A 65 90.41 1.21 1.60
N GLY A 66 90.25 2.47 2.02
CA GLY A 66 91.21 3.41 2.65
C GLY A 66 92.14 4.02 1.59
N GLY A 67 92.41 5.33 1.49
CA GLY A 67 91.97 6.51 2.25
C GLY A 67 92.43 7.81 1.54
N ALA A 68 92.01 8.97 2.04
CA ALA A 68 92.09 10.30 1.40
C ALA A 68 93.47 10.79 0.87
N ALA A 69 93.44 11.59 -0.22
CA ALA A 69 94.41 12.65 -0.54
C ALA A 69 93.78 13.76 -1.42
N GLN A 70 94.41 14.94 -1.47
CA GLN A 70 93.82 16.20 -1.96
C GLN A 70 94.04 16.51 -3.46
N ALA A 71 93.16 17.36 -3.99
CA ALA A 71 93.37 18.43 -4.99
C ALA A 71 94.43 18.28 -6.12
N VAL A 72 93.96 18.40 -7.37
CA VAL A 72 94.30 19.51 -8.30
C VAL A 72 93.33 19.44 -9.49
N GLY A 73 92.91 20.59 -10.03
CA GLY A 73 92.06 20.63 -11.22
C GLY A 73 92.86 20.95 -12.49
N PRO A 74 92.51 20.30 -13.61
CA PRO A 74 92.58 20.99 -14.89
C PRO A 74 91.25 20.90 -15.67
N SER A 75 90.89 22.02 -16.30
CA SER A 75 89.81 22.09 -17.30
C SER A 75 90.20 21.35 -18.58
N GLY A 76 89.37 20.42 -19.05
CA GLY A 76 89.58 19.73 -20.33
C GLY A 76 88.32 19.05 -20.88
N PRO A 77 88.24 18.76 -22.19
CA PRO A 77 86.99 18.42 -22.88
C PRO A 77 86.40 17.03 -22.56
N ALA A 78 87.06 16.19 -21.75
CA ALA A 78 86.59 14.84 -21.41
C ALA A 78 85.21 14.80 -20.73
N ARG A 79 84.78 15.90 -20.09
CA ARG A 79 83.56 15.97 -19.27
C ARG A 79 82.27 15.72 -20.05
N TRP A 80 82.24 16.00 -21.36
CA TRP A 80 81.07 15.77 -22.22
C TRP A 80 80.86 14.30 -22.60
N ILE A 81 81.93 13.54 -22.83
CA ILE A 81 81.85 12.12 -23.22
C ILE A 81 81.37 11.26 -22.05
N ALA A 82 81.83 11.57 -20.82
CA ALA A 82 81.35 10.92 -19.60
C ALA A 82 79.86 11.22 -19.31
N ALA A 83 79.43 12.47 -19.50
CA ALA A 83 78.03 12.85 -19.35
C ALA A 83 77.13 12.12 -20.38
N GLY A 84 77.58 12.02 -21.64
CA GLY A 84 76.89 11.28 -22.70
C GLY A 84 76.63 9.81 -22.33
N LYS A 85 77.67 9.05 -21.96
CA LYS A 85 77.51 7.65 -21.51
C LYS A 85 76.51 7.52 -20.38
N SER A 86 76.72 8.27 -19.28
CA SER A 86 75.83 8.22 -18.10
C SER A 86 74.36 8.53 -18.40
N SER A 87 74.08 9.31 -19.46
CA SER A 87 72.72 9.62 -19.91
C SER A 87 72.10 8.47 -20.73
N ILE A 88 72.88 7.82 -21.58
CA ILE A 88 72.48 6.63 -22.34
C ILE A 88 72.25 5.44 -21.39
N ASP A 89 73.15 5.22 -20.43
CA ASP A 89 73.05 4.14 -19.44
C ASP A 89 71.76 4.29 -18.59
N ARG A 90 71.47 5.51 -18.11
CA ARG A 90 70.21 5.84 -17.41
C ARG A 90 68.97 5.70 -18.29
N LEU A 91 69.06 6.03 -19.58
CA LEU A 91 67.95 5.83 -20.52
C LEU A 91 67.66 4.33 -20.71
N GLY A 92 68.70 3.52 -20.89
CA GLY A 92 68.61 2.06 -20.97
C GLY A 92 68.02 1.45 -19.70
N GLU A 93 68.47 1.89 -18.52
CA GLU A 93 67.91 1.44 -17.24
C GLU A 93 66.44 1.84 -17.06
N SER A 94 66.06 3.06 -17.47
CA SER A 94 64.67 3.53 -17.43
C SER A 94 63.77 2.75 -18.40
N ILE A 95 64.26 2.43 -19.60
CA ILE A 95 63.57 1.57 -20.58
C ILE A 95 63.43 0.14 -20.04
N ALA A 96 64.46 -0.41 -19.38
CA ALA A 96 64.39 -1.73 -18.74
C ALA A 96 63.33 -1.76 -17.63
N ARG A 97 63.29 -0.74 -16.76
CA ARG A 97 62.29 -0.60 -15.67
C ARG A 97 60.86 -0.40 -16.21
N LEU A 98 60.68 0.30 -17.33
CA LEU A 98 59.39 0.42 -18.01
C LEU A 98 58.95 -0.92 -18.62
N ARG A 99 59.90 -1.68 -19.19
CA ARG A 99 59.64 -3.00 -19.76
C ARG A 99 59.23 -4.01 -18.70
N THR A 100 59.94 -4.12 -17.58
CA THR A 100 59.57 -5.06 -16.51
C THR A 100 58.21 -4.73 -15.91
N ASN A 101 57.90 -3.45 -15.67
CA ASN A 101 56.59 -3.02 -15.18
C ASN A 101 55.46 -3.34 -16.19
N ALA A 102 55.71 -3.19 -17.50
CA ALA A 102 54.75 -3.60 -18.54
C ALA A 102 54.56 -5.13 -18.59
N GLU A 103 55.63 -5.91 -18.43
CA GLU A 103 55.59 -7.37 -18.38
C GLU A 103 54.88 -7.89 -17.11
N GLU A 104 55.08 -7.25 -15.94
CA GLU A 104 54.33 -7.49 -14.70
C GLU A 104 52.83 -7.18 -14.84
N GLN A 105 52.48 -6.03 -15.42
CA GLN A 105 51.07 -5.67 -15.66
C GLN A 105 50.40 -6.64 -16.65
N MET A 106 51.11 -7.09 -17.67
CA MET A 106 50.64 -8.12 -18.60
C MET A 106 50.49 -9.49 -17.93
N ALA A 107 51.37 -9.87 -17.00
CA ALA A 107 51.22 -11.08 -16.19
C ALA A 107 49.99 -10.99 -15.27
N ALA A 108 49.80 -9.88 -14.58
CA ALA A 108 48.63 -9.64 -13.73
C ALA A 108 47.31 -9.60 -14.52
N LEU A 109 47.32 -9.09 -15.76
CA LEU A 109 46.17 -9.15 -16.68
C LEU A 109 45.88 -10.59 -17.13
N ARG A 110 46.91 -11.37 -17.50
CA ARG A 110 46.75 -12.79 -17.85
C ARG A 110 46.18 -13.62 -16.69
N GLN A 111 46.66 -13.38 -15.46
CA GLN A 111 46.15 -14.04 -14.26
C GLN A 111 44.67 -13.70 -13.99
N LYS A 112 44.27 -12.43 -14.15
CA LYS A 112 42.86 -11.99 -14.03
C LYS A 112 41.96 -12.54 -15.14
N LEU A 113 42.50 -12.70 -16.35
CA LEU A 113 41.77 -13.32 -17.47
C LEU A 113 41.55 -14.82 -17.24
N GLY A 114 42.55 -15.50 -16.67
CA GLY A 114 42.44 -16.90 -16.20
C GLY A 114 41.33 -17.06 -15.17
N SER A 115 41.40 -16.35 -14.03
CA SER A 115 40.39 -16.49 -12.97
C SER A 115 38.99 -16.04 -13.40
N ALA A 116 38.86 -15.09 -14.33
CA ALA A 116 37.58 -14.75 -14.95
C ALA A 116 37.03 -15.89 -15.85
N LYS A 117 37.89 -16.56 -16.62
CA LYS A 117 37.54 -17.75 -17.42
C LYS A 117 37.08 -18.89 -16.51
N ASP A 118 37.83 -19.19 -15.45
CA ASP A 118 37.53 -20.28 -14.52
C ASP A 118 36.24 -20.02 -13.73
N ALA A 119 35.98 -18.77 -13.33
CA ALA A 119 34.71 -18.37 -12.73
C ALA A 119 33.53 -18.53 -13.70
N THR A 120 33.75 -18.24 -14.99
CA THR A 120 32.73 -18.41 -16.05
C THR A 120 32.43 -19.89 -16.31
N VAL A 121 33.46 -20.75 -16.35
CA VAL A 121 33.29 -22.21 -16.45
C VAL A 121 32.52 -22.77 -15.24
N ASN A 122 32.92 -22.39 -14.03
CA ASN A 122 32.21 -22.79 -12.80
C ASN A 122 30.74 -22.31 -12.76
N ALA A 123 30.43 -21.15 -13.33
CA ALA A 123 29.06 -20.66 -13.47
C ALA A 123 28.25 -21.48 -14.50
N ALA A 124 28.87 -21.85 -15.63
CA ALA A 124 28.27 -22.71 -16.64
C ALA A 124 27.99 -24.13 -16.08
N ASP A 125 28.94 -24.73 -15.37
CA ASP A 125 28.76 -26.05 -14.74
C ASP A 125 27.66 -26.06 -13.67
N ARG A 126 27.59 -25.04 -12.81
CA ARG A 126 26.48 -24.89 -11.84
C ARG A 126 25.13 -24.76 -12.54
N THR A 127 25.09 -24.06 -13.68
CA THR A 127 23.88 -23.90 -14.49
C THR A 127 23.49 -25.23 -15.15
N ALA A 128 24.45 -25.99 -15.68
CA ALA A 128 24.23 -27.31 -16.26
C ALA A 128 23.78 -28.34 -15.20
N GLN A 129 24.35 -28.31 -13.99
CA GLN A 129 23.91 -29.13 -12.85
C GLN A 129 22.49 -28.76 -12.42
N PHE A 130 22.15 -27.46 -12.37
CA PHE A 130 20.79 -27.00 -12.08
C PHE A 130 19.79 -27.57 -13.08
N PHE A 131 20.03 -27.44 -14.39
CA PHE A 131 19.14 -27.99 -15.42
C PHE A 131 19.04 -29.52 -15.41
N LYS A 132 20.15 -30.25 -15.17
CA LYS A 132 20.11 -31.70 -14.95
C LYS A 132 19.23 -32.07 -13.74
N SER A 133 19.35 -31.35 -12.63
CA SER A 133 18.52 -31.57 -11.43
C SER A 133 17.04 -31.23 -11.65
N ALA A 134 16.74 -30.20 -12.45
CA ALA A 134 15.39 -29.81 -12.79
C ALA A 134 14.71 -30.83 -13.71
N SER A 135 15.45 -31.38 -14.69
CA SER A 135 14.98 -32.47 -15.56
C SER A 135 14.63 -33.73 -14.75
N ALA A 136 15.50 -34.15 -13.82
CA ALA A 136 15.24 -35.29 -12.95
C ALA A 136 13.98 -35.10 -12.08
N ARG A 137 13.82 -33.92 -11.46
CA ARG A 137 12.62 -33.57 -10.65
C ARG A 137 11.35 -33.47 -11.49
N SER A 138 11.46 -32.97 -12.72
CA SER A 138 10.34 -32.93 -13.68
C SER A 138 9.84 -34.33 -14.02
N LYS A 139 10.76 -35.27 -14.28
CA LYS A 139 10.40 -36.66 -14.56
C LYS A 139 9.77 -37.35 -13.35
N ASP A 140 10.38 -37.25 -12.17
CA ASP A 140 9.83 -37.78 -10.91
C ASP A 140 8.42 -37.24 -10.60
N ALA A 141 8.19 -35.94 -10.83
CA ALA A 141 6.87 -35.34 -10.69
C ALA A 141 5.87 -35.86 -11.74
N TYR A 142 6.29 -36.06 -12.99
CA TYR A 142 5.43 -36.59 -14.06
C TYR A 142 5.04 -38.05 -13.81
N ASP A 143 6.00 -38.90 -13.43
CA ASP A 143 5.75 -40.32 -13.14
C ASP A 143 4.85 -40.48 -11.90
N LYS A 144 5.04 -39.67 -10.85
CA LYS A 144 4.11 -39.60 -9.70
C LYS A 144 2.69 -39.14 -10.07
N LEU A 145 2.56 -38.20 -11.00
CA LEU A 145 1.27 -37.71 -11.48
C LEU A 145 0.57 -38.78 -12.35
N LYS A 146 1.35 -39.51 -13.17
CA LYS A 146 0.88 -40.66 -13.96
C LYS A 146 0.37 -41.80 -13.06
N ASP A 147 1.09 -42.13 -11.98
CA ASP A 147 0.67 -43.12 -11.00
C ASP A 147 -0.55 -42.69 -10.17
N ALA A 148 -0.71 -41.38 -9.91
CA ALA A 148 -1.91 -40.83 -9.30
C ALA A 148 -3.12 -40.89 -10.26
N LEU A 149 -2.89 -40.67 -11.56
CA LEU A 149 -3.92 -40.77 -12.61
C LEU A 149 -4.32 -42.22 -12.90
N ALA A 150 -3.40 -43.18 -12.77
CA ALA A 150 -3.70 -44.61 -12.83
C ALA A 150 -4.62 -45.00 -11.66
N ARG A 151 -4.22 -44.68 -10.43
CA ARG A 151 -5.00 -44.94 -9.21
C ARG A 151 -6.36 -44.25 -9.20
N SER A 152 -6.49 -43.03 -9.76
CA SER A 152 -7.80 -42.39 -9.90
C SER A 152 -8.68 -43.04 -10.97
N LYS A 153 -8.11 -43.54 -12.07
CA LYS A 153 -8.86 -44.30 -13.09
C LYS A 153 -9.36 -45.66 -12.58
N GLU A 154 -8.65 -46.30 -11.66
CA GLU A 154 -9.13 -47.50 -10.98
C GLU A 154 -10.22 -47.15 -9.96
N ALA A 155 -9.99 -46.16 -9.09
CA ALA A 155 -10.98 -45.69 -8.12
C ALA A 155 -12.31 -45.20 -8.76
N ILE A 156 -12.29 -44.75 -10.02
CA ILE A 156 -13.49 -44.35 -10.78
C ILE A 156 -14.30 -45.55 -11.29
N LYS A 157 -13.74 -46.76 -11.40
CA LYS A 157 -14.49 -47.96 -11.85
C LYS A 157 -15.46 -48.48 -10.78
N ASP A 158 -15.12 -48.35 -9.50
CA ASP A 158 -15.95 -48.83 -8.39
C ASP A 158 -17.03 -47.81 -7.93
N PHE A 159 -17.19 -46.70 -8.67
CA PHE A 159 -18.08 -45.61 -8.29
C PHE A 159 -19.56 -45.91 -8.60
N SER A 160 -20.19 -46.66 -7.69
CA SER A 160 -21.64 -46.93 -7.74
C SER A 160 -22.47 -45.63 -7.75
N LEU A 161 -23.47 -45.58 -8.64
CA LEU A 161 -24.40 -44.47 -8.78
C LEU A 161 -25.16 -44.18 -7.47
N LYS A 162 -25.48 -45.22 -6.68
CA LYS A 162 -26.18 -45.11 -5.38
C LYS A 162 -25.40 -44.24 -4.39
N ASP A 163 -24.07 -44.40 -4.35
CA ASP A 163 -23.21 -43.63 -3.43
C ASP A 163 -23.00 -42.18 -3.88
N THR A 164 -22.93 -41.95 -5.20
CA THR A 164 -22.87 -40.60 -5.78
C THR A 164 -24.12 -39.79 -5.46
N MET A 165 -25.32 -40.38 -5.62
CA MET A 165 -26.58 -39.69 -5.30
C MET A 165 -26.72 -39.39 -3.81
N SER A 166 -26.36 -40.33 -2.92
CA SER A 166 -26.36 -40.10 -1.46
C SER A 166 -25.49 -38.91 -1.07
N ARG A 167 -24.26 -38.83 -1.60
CA ARG A 167 -23.34 -37.70 -1.33
C ARG A 167 -23.83 -36.37 -1.92
N LEU A 168 -24.54 -36.39 -3.06
CA LEU A 168 -25.12 -35.17 -3.65
C LEU A 168 -26.30 -34.64 -2.83
N MET A 169 -27.21 -35.53 -2.43
CA MET A 169 -28.43 -35.18 -1.68
C MET A 169 -28.12 -34.77 -0.24
N GLY A 170 -27.11 -35.37 0.40
CA GLY A 170 -26.59 -34.91 1.69
C GLY A 170 -26.08 -33.46 1.63
N LYS A 171 -25.32 -33.10 0.59
CA LYS A 171 -24.86 -31.72 0.36
C LYS A 171 -25.98 -30.73 0.02
N TRP A 172 -27.09 -31.20 -0.57
CA TRP A 172 -28.26 -30.35 -0.82
C TRP A 172 -29.02 -30.04 0.47
N ARG A 173 -29.25 -31.03 1.35
CA ARG A 173 -29.95 -30.79 2.63
C ARG A 173 -29.19 -29.86 3.58
N THR A 174 -27.86 -29.80 3.51
CA THR A 174 -27.07 -28.83 4.31
C THR A 174 -27.22 -27.36 3.87
N ARG A 175 -28.02 -27.04 2.84
CA ARG A 175 -28.12 -25.68 2.28
C ARG A 175 -29.38 -24.89 2.69
N ASP A 176 -30.46 -25.56 3.07
CA ASP A 176 -31.74 -24.92 3.40
C ASP A 176 -32.35 -25.47 4.70
N ARG A 177 -32.57 -24.55 5.66
CA ARG A 177 -33.12 -24.72 7.04
C ARG A 177 -32.14 -25.28 8.10
N PRO A 178 -31.59 -24.43 8.99
CA PRO A 178 -30.97 -24.88 10.23
C PRO A 178 -32.04 -25.14 11.31
N GLY A 179 -32.01 -26.31 11.98
CA GLY A 179 -32.93 -26.59 13.09
C GLY A 179 -32.94 -28.01 13.64
N GLU A 180 -32.61 -29.03 12.84
CA GLU A 180 -32.61 -30.43 13.28
C GLU A 180 -31.21 -30.94 13.67
N THR A 181 -31.18 -31.99 14.49
CA THR A 181 -29.98 -32.54 15.15
C THR A 181 -28.99 -33.20 14.20
N GLN A 182 -27.73 -33.36 14.65
CA GLN A 182 -26.73 -34.18 13.96
C GLN A 182 -27.28 -35.57 13.67
N ILE A 183 -27.26 -35.97 12.40
CA ILE A 183 -27.56 -37.34 11.95
C ILE A 183 -26.25 -38.13 11.96
N ASP A 184 -26.31 -39.40 12.39
CA ASP A 184 -25.19 -40.34 12.38
C ASP A 184 -24.62 -40.49 10.95
N PRO A 185 -23.30 -40.35 10.74
CA PRO A 185 -22.67 -40.52 9.42
C PRO A 185 -22.87 -41.93 8.80
N ASN A 186 -23.33 -42.91 9.57
CA ASN A 186 -23.63 -44.27 9.12
C ASN A 186 -25.12 -44.51 8.78
N PHE A 187 -25.98 -43.48 8.81
CA PHE A 187 -27.42 -43.65 8.56
C PHE A 187 -27.73 -43.99 7.10
N VAL A 188 -28.10 -45.24 6.83
CA VAL A 188 -28.55 -45.73 5.51
C VAL A 188 -30.08 -45.81 5.49
N TRP A 189 -30.70 -45.18 4.50
CA TRP A 189 -32.15 -45.27 4.26
C TRP A 189 -32.55 -46.68 3.82
N THR A 190 -33.67 -47.19 4.33
CA THR A 190 -34.26 -48.42 3.80
C THR A 190 -34.92 -48.15 2.45
N ASP A 191 -34.90 -49.12 1.53
CA ASP A 191 -35.47 -48.90 0.18
C ASP A 191 -36.98 -48.58 0.23
N ARG A 192 -37.69 -49.02 1.29
CA ARG A 192 -39.10 -48.68 1.56
C ARG A 192 -39.33 -47.18 1.87
N GLU A 193 -38.37 -46.51 2.51
CA GLU A 193 -38.40 -45.06 2.74
C GLU A 193 -38.07 -44.27 1.48
N ILE A 194 -37.23 -44.83 0.60
CA ILE A 194 -36.90 -44.26 -0.71
C ILE A 194 -38.15 -44.27 -1.61
N GLU A 195 -38.86 -45.39 -1.71
CA GLU A 195 -40.13 -45.48 -2.46
C GLU A 195 -41.20 -44.52 -1.90
N ALA A 196 -41.39 -44.49 -0.57
CA ALA A 196 -42.38 -43.62 0.07
C ALA A 196 -42.14 -42.12 -0.19
N ASN A 197 -40.89 -41.70 -0.40
CA ASN A 197 -40.55 -40.32 -0.77
C ASN A 197 -40.61 -40.09 -2.29
N LEU A 198 -40.28 -41.07 -3.13
CA LEU A 198 -40.48 -40.99 -4.58
C LEU A 198 -41.96 -40.86 -4.96
N ALA A 199 -42.86 -41.51 -4.24
CA ALA A 199 -44.31 -41.34 -4.41
C ALA A 199 -44.77 -39.89 -4.19
N ARG A 200 -44.18 -39.18 -3.21
CA ARG A 200 -44.53 -37.79 -2.87
C ARG A 200 -44.10 -36.77 -3.92
N PHE A 201 -43.16 -37.11 -4.81
CA PHE A 201 -42.76 -36.25 -5.94
C PHE A 201 -43.57 -36.49 -7.22
N LYS A 202 -44.55 -37.41 -7.21
CA LYS A 202 -45.44 -37.72 -8.35
C LYS A 202 -46.87 -37.18 -8.21
N SER A 203 -47.13 -36.28 -7.26
CA SER A 203 -48.41 -35.57 -7.18
C SER A 203 -48.62 -34.69 -8.43
N PRO A 204 -49.80 -34.69 -9.08
CA PRO A 204 -50.09 -33.84 -10.22
C PRO A 204 -49.95 -32.34 -9.91
N LYS A 205 -49.81 -31.52 -10.96
CA LYS A 205 -50.06 -30.07 -10.85
C LYS A 205 -51.54 -29.85 -10.47
N PRO A 206 -51.85 -28.84 -9.64
CA PRO A 206 -53.23 -28.53 -9.28
C PRO A 206 -54.06 -28.17 -10.52
N SER A 207 -55.34 -28.51 -10.50
CA SER A 207 -56.25 -28.24 -11.61
C SER A 207 -56.51 -26.73 -11.77
N PRO A 208 -56.98 -26.28 -12.96
CA PRO A 208 -57.42 -24.90 -13.14
C PRO A 208 -58.51 -24.47 -12.13
N GLU A 209 -59.35 -25.42 -11.71
CA GLU A 209 -60.42 -25.19 -10.74
C GLU A 209 -59.88 -25.04 -9.31
N GLU A 210 -58.86 -25.81 -8.92
CA GLU A 210 -58.17 -25.64 -7.64
C GLU A 210 -57.45 -24.28 -7.56
N ILE A 211 -56.84 -23.84 -8.68
CA ILE A 211 -56.21 -22.52 -8.79
C ILE A 211 -57.27 -21.42 -8.68
N ALA A 212 -58.41 -21.54 -9.38
CA ALA A 212 -59.53 -20.61 -9.28
C ALA A 212 -60.12 -20.55 -7.86
N ALA A 213 -60.31 -21.71 -7.21
CA ALA A 213 -60.78 -21.80 -5.83
C ALA A 213 -59.79 -21.20 -4.82
N HIS A 214 -58.48 -21.27 -5.10
CA HIS A 214 -57.46 -20.62 -4.27
C HIS A 214 -57.49 -19.09 -4.44
N LEU A 215 -57.65 -18.58 -5.67
CA LEU A 215 -57.76 -17.14 -5.97
C LEU A 215 -59.05 -16.54 -5.39
N ALA A 216 -60.18 -17.27 -5.44
CA ALA A 216 -61.43 -16.87 -4.82
C ALA A 216 -61.28 -16.65 -3.30
N LYS A 217 -60.45 -17.46 -2.63
CA LYS A 217 -60.16 -17.35 -1.19
C LYS A 217 -59.15 -16.23 -0.84
N MET A 218 -58.52 -15.57 -1.81
CA MET A 218 -57.65 -14.42 -1.54
C MET A 218 -58.47 -13.13 -1.33
N THR A 219 -58.06 -12.33 -0.34
CA THR A 219 -58.64 -11.01 -0.05
C THR A 219 -58.39 -10.02 -1.20
N PRO A 220 -59.20 -8.95 -1.35
CA PRO A 220 -59.02 -7.95 -2.41
C PRO A 220 -57.60 -7.36 -2.46
N ARG A 221 -57.00 -7.11 -1.28
CA ARG A 221 -55.64 -6.57 -1.16
C ARG A 221 -54.55 -7.55 -1.62
N GLN A 222 -54.77 -8.86 -1.49
CA GLN A 222 -53.88 -9.89 -2.01
C GLN A 222 -53.99 -10.05 -3.52
N ARG A 223 -55.20 -9.93 -4.10
CA ARG A 223 -55.41 -9.92 -5.55
C ARG A 223 -54.77 -8.69 -6.20
N ALA A 224 -54.95 -7.50 -5.61
CA ALA A 224 -54.30 -6.27 -6.05
C ALA A 224 -52.76 -6.37 -6.04
N GLY A 225 -52.19 -6.98 -5.00
CA GLY A 225 -50.74 -7.21 -4.90
C GLY A 225 -50.16 -8.21 -5.92
N LEU A 226 -51.00 -9.05 -6.55
CA LEU A 226 -50.59 -9.95 -7.63
C LEU A 226 -50.68 -9.28 -9.01
N GLY A 227 -51.68 -8.41 -9.25
CA GLY A 227 -51.77 -7.64 -10.49
C GLY A 227 -50.66 -6.59 -10.66
N ALA A 228 -50.25 -5.94 -9.57
CA ALA A 228 -49.25 -4.86 -9.55
C ALA A 228 -47.79 -5.29 -9.85
N ILE A 229 -47.58 -6.50 -10.39
CA ILE A 229 -46.26 -7.04 -10.76
C ILE A 229 -46.10 -7.18 -12.28
N GLN A 230 -47.17 -7.04 -13.08
CA GLN A 230 -47.11 -7.24 -14.54
C GLN A 230 -47.31 -5.98 -15.41
N GLU A 231 -47.89 -4.89 -14.92
CA GLU A 231 -48.07 -3.65 -15.70
C GLU A 231 -47.62 -2.39 -14.94
N GLY A 232 -47.42 -1.30 -15.68
CA GLY A 232 -46.64 -0.13 -15.26
C GLY A 232 -47.28 0.72 -14.16
N VAL A 233 -46.44 1.56 -13.53
CA VAL A 233 -46.82 2.49 -12.46
C VAL A 233 -47.92 3.45 -12.95
N GLN A 234 -49.09 3.42 -12.31
CA GLN A 234 -50.10 4.46 -12.48
C GLN A 234 -49.69 5.70 -11.67
N VAL A 235 -49.66 6.85 -12.35
CA VAL A 235 -49.40 8.17 -11.76
C VAL A 235 -50.62 8.58 -10.92
N THR A 236 -50.41 9.05 -9.70
CA THR A 236 -51.51 9.57 -8.87
C THR A 236 -51.86 11.02 -9.26
N PRO A 237 -53.11 11.50 -9.05
CA PRO A 237 -53.46 12.89 -9.33
C PRO A 237 -52.60 13.93 -8.58
N GLU A 238 -52.04 13.56 -7.42
CA GLU A 238 -51.12 14.41 -6.65
C GLU A 238 -49.78 14.61 -7.38
N MET A 239 -49.24 13.57 -8.04
CA MET A 239 -48.01 13.67 -8.83
C MET A 239 -48.17 14.56 -10.06
N ILE A 240 -49.32 14.48 -10.74
CA ILE A 240 -49.64 15.37 -11.87
C ILE A 240 -49.62 16.83 -11.41
N LYS A 241 -50.28 17.12 -10.28
CA LYS A 241 -50.33 18.45 -9.69
C LYS A 241 -48.95 18.97 -9.24
N GLU A 242 -48.08 18.10 -8.71
CA GLU A 242 -46.71 18.47 -8.35
C GLU A 242 -45.85 18.80 -9.59
N GLU A 243 -46.03 18.08 -10.70
CA GLU A 243 -45.34 18.34 -11.97
C GLU A 243 -45.88 19.60 -12.68
N GLU A 244 -47.19 19.86 -12.65
CA GLU A 244 -47.79 21.12 -13.11
C GLU A 244 -47.27 22.34 -12.30
N GLU A 245 -47.15 22.23 -10.97
CA GLU A 245 -46.51 23.28 -10.17
C GLU A 245 -45.02 23.44 -10.50
N ALA A 246 -44.30 22.36 -10.77
CA ALA A 246 -42.89 22.42 -11.17
C ALA A 246 -42.70 23.14 -12.52
N ASP A 247 -43.63 22.97 -13.47
CA ASP A 247 -43.58 23.64 -14.77
C ASP A 247 -44.04 25.10 -14.71
N ALA A 248 -45.06 25.43 -13.91
CA ALA A 248 -45.42 26.82 -13.62
C ALA A 248 -44.25 27.61 -13.02
N ARG A 249 -43.49 26.99 -12.09
CA ARG A 249 -42.25 27.57 -11.52
C ARG A 249 -41.16 27.75 -12.57
N ARG A 250 -40.98 26.79 -13.50
CA ARG A 250 -40.01 26.89 -14.62
C ARG A 250 -40.37 28.05 -15.57
N GLN A 251 -41.63 28.18 -15.97
CA GLN A 251 -42.08 29.28 -16.84
C GLN A 251 -41.91 30.66 -16.19
N ASN A 252 -42.25 30.79 -14.91
CA ASN A 252 -42.06 32.05 -14.18
C ASN A 252 -40.57 32.44 -14.07
N HIS A 253 -39.67 31.48 -13.84
CA HIS A 253 -38.22 31.72 -13.85
C HIS A 253 -37.69 32.16 -15.23
N GLN A 254 -38.21 31.57 -16.32
CA GLN A 254 -37.87 31.99 -17.69
C GLN A 254 -38.36 33.42 -17.98
N LYS A 255 -39.56 33.80 -17.51
CA LYS A 255 -40.07 35.18 -17.64
C LYS A 255 -39.16 36.20 -16.95
N LEU A 256 -38.77 35.94 -15.70
CA LEU A 256 -37.87 36.81 -14.93
C LEU A 256 -36.49 36.96 -15.59
N MET A 257 -35.96 35.90 -16.21
CA MET A 257 -34.72 35.97 -16.99
C MET A 257 -34.87 36.81 -18.27
N ALA A 258 -36.04 36.79 -18.92
CA ALA A 258 -36.30 37.62 -20.09
C ALA A 258 -36.46 39.11 -19.73
N GLU A 259 -37.16 39.42 -18.63
CA GLU A 259 -37.30 40.80 -18.13
C GLU A 259 -35.93 41.40 -17.74
N ALA A 260 -35.10 40.65 -16.99
CA ALA A 260 -33.75 41.09 -16.61
C ALA A 260 -32.80 41.33 -17.79
N MET A 261 -32.95 40.59 -18.90
CA MET A 261 -32.16 40.87 -20.12
C MET A 261 -32.68 42.09 -20.89
N GLY A 262 -34.00 42.34 -20.87
CA GLY A 262 -34.59 43.54 -21.47
C GLY A 262 -34.17 44.83 -20.76
N GLU A 263 -33.98 44.80 -19.45
CA GLU A 263 -33.39 45.93 -18.71
C GLU A 263 -31.92 46.15 -19.09
N ALA A 264 -31.12 45.07 -19.19
CA ALA A 264 -29.70 45.15 -19.52
C ALA A 264 -29.41 45.70 -20.94
N GLU A 265 -30.26 45.44 -21.94
CA GLU A 265 -30.09 46.03 -23.29
C GLU A 265 -30.37 47.55 -23.32
N ASN A 266 -31.16 48.08 -22.39
CA ASN A 266 -31.51 49.50 -22.37
C ASN A 266 -30.39 50.39 -21.80
N GLU A 267 -29.55 49.88 -20.90
CA GLU A 267 -28.49 50.68 -20.25
C GLU A 267 -27.24 50.89 -21.13
N HIS A 268 -26.95 50.03 -22.11
CA HIS A 268 -25.65 49.97 -22.79
C HIS A 268 -25.74 49.98 -24.34
N LYS A 269 -25.87 51.17 -24.94
CA LYS A 269 -25.83 51.33 -26.41
C LYS A 269 -24.41 51.13 -26.99
N PRO A 270 -24.19 50.20 -27.93
CA PRO A 270 -22.87 49.93 -28.52
C PRO A 270 -22.49 50.89 -29.67
N SER A 271 -21.19 50.93 -29.99
CA SER A 271 -20.61 51.71 -31.10
C SER A 271 -21.02 51.15 -32.47
N PRO A 272 -21.31 52.01 -33.49
CA PRO A 272 -21.92 51.59 -34.75
C PRO A 272 -21.12 50.60 -35.60
N SER A 273 -19.81 50.42 -35.38
CA SER A 273 -19.00 49.44 -36.11
C SER A 273 -19.16 47.99 -35.64
N VAL A 274 -19.89 47.74 -34.54
CA VAL A 274 -20.20 46.39 -34.02
C VAL A 274 -21.59 45.90 -34.48
N ALA A 275 -22.44 46.80 -34.97
CA ALA A 275 -23.86 46.54 -35.18
C ALA A 275 -24.17 45.49 -36.27
N SER A 276 -23.37 45.38 -37.33
CA SER A 276 -23.64 44.45 -38.44
C SER A 276 -23.40 42.98 -38.09
N GLU A 277 -22.23 42.64 -37.53
CA GLU A 277 -21.95 41.25 -37.09
C GLU A 277 -22.86 40.83 -35.91
N ALA A 278 -23.28 41.78 -35.06
CA ALA A 278 -24.28 41.53 -34.03
C ALA A 278 -25.67 41.21 -34.61
N ALA A 279 -26.10 41.93 -35.65
CA ALA A 279 -27.38 41.69 -36.31
C ALA A 279 -27.44 40.30 -37.00
N ASP A 280 -26.37 39.89 -37.69
CA ASP A 280 -26.27 38.57 -38.33
C ASP A 280 -26.31 37.42 -37.31
N LEU A 281 -25.69 37.61 -36.14
CA LEU A 281 -25.72 36.63 -35.05
C LEU A 281 -27.09 36.58 -34.34
N ALA A 282 -27.72 37.74 -34.11
CA ALA A 282 -29.08 37.82 -33.56
C ALA A 282 -30.11 37.18 -34.50
N GLY A 283 -29.98 37.39 -35.83
CA GLY A 283 -30.80 36.73 -36.84
C GLY A 283 -30.70 35.20 -36.77
N LYS A 284 -29.48 34.66 -36.70
CA LYS A 284 -29.26 33.21 -36.56
C LYS A 284 -29.81 32.64 -35.25
N ALA A 285 -29.62 33.33 -34.13
CA ALA A 285 -30.19 32.91 -32.85
C ALA A 285 -31.73 32.86 -32.89
N LYS A 286 -32.36 33.87 -33.49
CA LYS A 286 -33.82 33.95 -33.66
C LYS A 286 -34.35 32.87 -34.60
N GLN A 287 -33.63 32.55 -35.68
CA GLN A 287 -33.96 31.44 -36.58
C GLN A 287 -33.88 30.09 -35.85
N THR A 288 -32.80 29.79 -35.12
CA THR A 288 -32.69 28.52 -34.37
C THR A 288 -33.74 28.35 -33.26
N LEU A 289 -34.25 29.46 -32.71
CA LEU A 289 -35.39 29.45 -31.77
C LEU A 289 -36.72 29.14 -32.48
N GLN A 290 -36.94 29.63 -33.71
CA GLN A 290 -38.14 29.31 -34.50
C GLN A 290 -38.12 27.89 -35.08
N GLU A 291 -36.93 27.34 -35.39
CA GLU A 291 -36.76 25.98 -35.92
C GLU A 291 -36.81 24.89 -34.82
N GLY A 292 -36.90 25.27 -33.54
CA GLY A 292 -37.04 24.34 -32.40
C GLY A 292 -35.81 23.45 -32.14
N ALA A 293 -34.67 23.73 -32.77
CA ALA A 293 -33.59 22.78 -32.99
C ALA A 293 -32.29 23.07 -32.20
N GLY A 294 -32.38 23.05 -30.86
CA GLY A 294 -31.22 22.88 -29.96
C GLY A 294 -30.81 24.11 -29.13
N SER A 295 -29.87 23.90 -28.18
CA SER A 295 -29.47 24.92 -27.19
C SER A 295 -28.74 26.11 -27.80
N VAL A 296 -29.18 27.31 -27.42
CA VAL A 296 -28.61 28.63 -27.75
C VAL A 296 -27.13 28.74 -27.36
N GLU A 297 -26.67 27.99 -26.34
CA GLU A 297 -25.28 27.96 -25.86
C GLU A 297 -24.27 27.69 -26.99
N LYS A 298 -24.65 26.85 -27.97
CA LYS A 298 -23.76 26.46 -29.09
C LYS A 298 -23.38 27.64 -29.98
N VAL A 299 -24.30 28.57 -30.21
CA VAL A 299 -24.07 29.79 -30.99
C VAL A 299 -23.15 30.75 -30.22
N PHE A 300 -23.32 30.78 -28.89
CA PHE A 300 -22.55 31.64 -27.98
C PHE A 300 -21.07 31.23 -27.88
N ASP A 301 -20.78 29.93 -27.85
CA ASP A 301 -19.41 29.41 -27.87
C ASP A 301 -18.72 29.64 -29.23
N GLU A 302 -19.46 29.52 -30.35
CA GLU A 302 -18.89 29.85 -31.66
C GLU A 302 -18.52 31.34 -31.76
N ALA A 303 -19.39 32.24 -31.26
CA ALA A 303 -19.11 33.68 -31.20
C ALA A 303 -17.86 33.98 -30.35
N LYS A 304 -17.76 33.42 -29.13
CA LYS A 304 -16.58 33.57 -28.25
C LYS A 304 -15.27 33.13 -28.92
N SER A 305 -15.30 32.12 -29.79
CA SER A 305 -14.09 31.61 -30.46
C SER A 305 -13.46 32.61 -31.45
N LYS A 306 -14.27 33.51 -32.05
CA LYS A 306 -13.83 34.39 -33.16
C LYS A 306 -13.25 35.74 -32.70
N VAL A 307 -13.58 36.19 -31.49
CA VAL A 307 -13.24 37.52 -30.97
C VAL A 307 -11.75 37.68 -30.56
N HIS A 308 -10.94 36.62 -30.62
CA HIS A 308 -9.53 36.64 -30.18
C HIS A 308 -8.54 37.26 -31.20
N LEU A 309 -8.62 38.58 -31.35
CA LEU A 309 -7.53 39.54 -31.69
C LEU A 309 -6.40 39.08 -32.63
N ARG A 310 -6.51 39.44 -33.92
CA ARG A 310 -5.34 39.57 -34.81
C ARG A 310 -4.45 40.76 -34.37
N LYS A 311 -3.35 40.49 -33.66
CA LYS A 311 -2.23 41.45 -33.52
C LYS A 311 -1.20 41.25 -34.65
N ARG A 312 -0.72 42.35 -35.24
CA ARG A 312 0.26 42.35 -36.35
C ARG A 312 1.62 41.82 -35.88
N SER A 313 2.31 41.06 -36.74
CA SER A 313 3.67 40.56 -36.47
C SER A 313 4.75 41.49 -37.05
N PRO A 314 5.93 41.62 -36.40
CA PRO A 314 7.08 42.32 -36.97
C PRO A 314 7.78 41.48 -38.06
N ALA A 315 8.59 42.14 -38.90
CA ALA A 315 9.27 41.52 -40.04
C ALA A 315 10.44 40.60 -39.62
N PRO A 316 10.74 39.52 -40.38
CA PRO A 316 11.87 38.65 -40.12
C PRO A 316 13.17 39.24 -40.71
N GLY A 317 14.21 39.41 -39.89
CA GLY A 317 15.49 39.95 -40.37
C GLY A 317 16.72 39.68 -39.49
N SER A 318 16.61 39.85 -38.16
CA SER A 318 17.76 39.66 -37.27
C SER A 318 17.77 38.29 -36.55
N ALA A 319 18.99 37.78 -36.34
CA ALA A 319 19.27 36.62 -35.49
C ALA A 319 19.47 36.99 -34.00
N SER A 320 19.50 38.29 -33.66
CA SER A 320 19.81 38.79 -32.31
C SER A 320 18.63 38.90 -31.34
N ASP A 321 17.40 38.63 -31.79
CA ASP A 321 16.12 38.91 -31.12
C ASP A 321 15.82 38.12 -29.81
N TRP A 322 16.84 37.60 -29.12
CA TRP A 322 16.71 36.81 -27.90
C TRP A 322 17.11 37.62 -26.66
N THR A 323 16.23 38.53 -26.23
CA THR A 323 16.44 39.37 -25.06
C THR A 323 16.58 38.52 -23.79
N PRO A 324 17.66 38.66 -22.99
CA PRO A 324 17.73 38.02 -21.67
C PRO A 324 16.68 38.64 -20.73
N VAL A 325 15.98 37.79 -19.98
CA VAL A 325 14.90 38.20 -19.05
C VAL A 325 15.11 37.70 -17.62
N SER A 326 16.03 36.76 -17.39
CA SER A 326 16.40 36.27 -16.06
C SER A 326 17.72 35.48 -16.16
N THR A 327 18.54 35.51 -15.11
CA THR A 327 19.76 34.68 -15.01
C THR A 327 19.66 33.88 -13.73
N LEU A 328 19.67 32.55 -13.85
CA LEU A 328 19.53 31.61 -12.73
C LEU A 328 20.89 31.03 -12.38
N ARG A 329 21.46 31.45 -11.26
CA ARG A 329 22.76 30.96 -10.79
C ARG A 329 22.63 29.54 -10.24
N TYR A 330 23.08 28.56 -11.02
CA TYR A 330 23.07 27.15 -10.67
C TYR A 330 24.34 26.81 -9.90
N ASP A 331 24.25 26.48 -8.61
CA ASP A 331 25.43 26.12 -7.78
C ASP A 331 26.01 24.72 -8.08
N GLY A 332 25.40 23.95 -9.00
CA GLY A 332 25.77 22.58 -9.37
C GLY A 332 24.79 21.51 -8.85
N ALA A 333 25.03 20.25 -9.20
CA ALA A 333 24.42 19.09 -8.52
C ALA A 333 25.48 18.31 -7.75
N GLY A 334 25.07 17.65 -6.67
CA GLY A 334 26.02 17.05 -5.75
C GLY A 334 25.38 16.54 -4.47
N TYR A 335 26.22 16.38 -3.44
CA TYR A 335 25.80 15.93 -2.12
C TYR A 335 26.40 16.86 -1.05
N ASN A 336 25.59 17.36 -0.13
CA ASN A 336 26.08 18.06 1.05
C ASN A 336 26.13 17.08 2.24
N PHE A 337 27.30 16.92 2.83
CA PHE A 337 27.49 16.08 4.02
C PHE A 337 27.31 16.95 5.26
N VAL A 338 26.28 16.66 6.06
CA VAL A 338 25.92 17.46 7.24
C VAL A 338 25.95 16.55 8.47
N ARG A 339 26.64 16.99 9.54
CA ARG A 339 26.63 16.28 10.83
C ARG A 339 25.66 17.00 11.77
N ARG A 340 24.72 16.28 12.37
CA ARG A 340 23.87 16.85 13.43
C ARG A 340 24.61 16.84 14.76
N VAL A 341 24.24 17.74 15.66
CA VAL A 341 24.59 17.65 17.09
C VAL A 341 24.11 16.27 17.59
N GLY A 342 24.99 15.54 18.27
CA GLY A 342 24.85 14.08 18.50
C GLY A 342 25.66 13.20 17.53
N GLY A 343 26.38 13.80 16.58
CA GLY A 343 27.50 13.16 15.89
C GLY A 343 27.16 12.31 14.66
N GLN A 344 25.90 12.00 14.39
CA GLN A 344 25.50 11.24 13.20
C GLN A 344 25.54 12.09 11.92
N MET A 345 26.05 11.50 10.84
CA MET A 345 26.17 12.11 9.52
C MET A 345 24.94 11.83 8.64
N TYR A 346 24.54 12.84 7.89
CA TYR A 346 23.48 12.78 6.89
C TYR A 346 23.97 13.31 5.54
N ILE A 347 23.45 12.72 4.47
CA ILE A 347 23.79 13.03 3.09
C ILE A 347 22.57 13.67 2.44
N TYR A 348 22.71 14.93 2.03
CA TYR A 348 21.68 15.69 1.34
C TYR A 348 22.01 15.76 -0.16
N PRO A 349 21.36 14.99 -1.03
CA PRO A 349 21.46 15.18 -2.48
C PRO A 349 20.89 16.54 -2.88
N VAL A 350 21.62 17.33 -3.68
CA VAL A 350 21.23 18.67 -4.11
C VAL A 350 21.14 18.70 -5.63
N ASN A 351 20.01 19.19 -6.15
CA ASN A 351 19.71 19.30 -7.59
C ASN A 351 19.86 17.97 -8.39
N LEU A 352 19.67 16.82 -7.73
CA LEU A 352 19.76 15.50 -8.35
C LEU A 352 18.37 14.94 -8.73
N PRO A 353 18.20 14.36 -9.93
CA PRO A 353 16.93 13.75 -10.33
C PRO A 353 16.68 12.46 -9.53
N GLY A 354 15.49 12.35 -8.93
CA GLY A 354 15.04 11.13 -8.23
C GLY A 354 15.35 11.07 -6.74
N SER A 355 16.16 11.98 -6.18
CA SER A 355 16.17 12.24 -4.74
C SER A 355 14.94 13.03 -4.31
N GLY A 356 14.36 12.68 -3.16
CA GLY A 356 13.48 13.60 -2.43
C GLY A 356 14.32 14.56 -1.57
N ASP A 357 13.72 15.66 -1.12
CA ASP A 357 14.40 16.77 -0.45
C ASP A 357 14.85 16.47 1.01
N GLY A 358 14.92 15.20 1.40
CA GLY A 358 15.24 14.75 2.76
C GLY A 358 16.72 14.44 2.99
N PRO A 359 17.18 14.48 4.26
CA PRO A 359 18.43 13.85 4.66
C PRO A 359 18.33 12.33 4.53
N TYR A 360 19.36 11.70 3.96
CA TYR A 360 19.54 10.25 3.99
C TYR A 360 20.68 9.90 4.95
N ARG A 361 20.57 8.82 5.74
CA ARG A 361 21.78 8.15 6.23
C ARG A 361 22.47 7.47 5.04
N TRP A 362 23.71 7.03 5.22
CA TRP A 362 24.44 6.33 4.16
C TRP A 362 23.73 5.04 3.72
N GLU A 363 23.14 4.35 4.69
CA GLU A 363 22.41 3.09 4.54
C GLU A 363 21.07 3.29 3.83
N ASP A 364 20.39 4.41 4.11
CA ASP A 364 19.10 4.80 3.51
C ASP A 364 19.25 5.39 2.10
N LEU A 365 20.46 5.80 1.72
CA LEU A 365 20.72 6.46 0.44
C LEU A 365 20.57 5.46 -0.72
N PRO A 366 19.84 5.78 -1.81
CA PRO A 366 19.65 4.87 -2.94
C PRO A 366 20.96 4.32 -3.52
N SER A 367 20.98 3.03 -3.86
CA SER A 367 22.21 2.32 -4.29
C SER A 367 22.91 2.95 -5.50
N SER A 368 22.16 3.60 -6.39
CA SER A 368 22.70 4.40 -7.50
C SER A 368 23.48 5.62 -7.01
N HIS A 369 22.97 6.34 -6.02
CA HIS A 369 23.63 7.49 -5.39
C HIS A 369 24.82 7.04 -4.54
N GLN A 370 24.73 5.91 -3.83
CA GLN A 370 25.89 5.31 -3.16
C GLN A 370 27.01 4.94 -4.15
N ALA A 371 26.66 4.34 -5.29
CA ALA A 371 27.63 3.96 -6.33
C ALA A 371 28.26 5.19 -6.99
N GLN A 372 27.47 6.25 -7.21
CA GLN A 372 27.95 7.53 -7.72
C GLN A 372 28.92 8.20 -6.74
N LEU A 373 28.57 8.28 -5.45
CA LEU A 373 29.44 8.77 -4.38
C LEU A 373 30.74 7.95 -4.25
N LYS A 374 30.67 6.62 -4.29
CA LYS A 374 31.85 5.72 -4.29
C LYS A 374 32.79 5.95 -5.48
N LYS A 375 32.32 6.60 -6.55
CA LYS A 375 33.10 6.96 -7.75
C LYS A 375 33.59 8.41 -7.72
N SER A 376 32.84 9.34 -7.11
CA SER A 376 33.17 10.78 -7.11
C SER A 376 33.86 11.30 -5.85
N VAL A 377 33.86 10.54 -4.75
CA VAL A 377 34.43 10.97 -3.46
C VAL A 377 35.53 9.99 -3.04
N GLU A 378 36.77 10.33 -3.37
CA GLU A 378 37.95 9.47 -3.23
C GLU A 378 38.17 8.95 -1.80
N ASN A 379 37.99 9.81 -0.79
CA ASN A 379 38.14 9.45 0.61
C ASN A 379 36.92 8.75 1.24
N LEU A 380 35.80 8.56 0.52
CA LEU A 380 34.55 8.04 1.09
C LEU A 380 34.73 6.65 1.73
N LYS A 381 35.52 5.78 1.10
CA LYS A 381 35.85 4.45 1.65
C LYS A 381 36.60 4.54 2.98
N LYS A 382 37.52 5.51 3.12
CA LYS A 382 38.27 5.77 4.36
C LYS A 382 37.35 6.39 5.42
N ALA A 383 36.43 7.27 5.04
CA ALA A 383 35.43 7.85 5.95
C ALA A 383 34.48 6.76 6.50
N GLN A 384 33.95 5.89 5.62
CA GLN A 384 33.10 4.77 6.01
C GLN A 384 33.84 3.75 6.90
N ALA A 385 35.08 3.38 6.55
CA ALA A 385 35.88 2.43 7.34
C ALA A 385 36.24 2.95 8.75
N ASN A 386 36.43 4.27 8.92
CA ASN A 386 36.67 4.91 10.21
C ASN A 386 35.37 5.31 10.94
N GLY A 387 34.25 4.61 10.69
CA GLY A 387 32.97 4.82 11.37
C GLY A 387 32.40 6.24 11.23
N TRP A 388 32.70 6.93 10.13
CA TRP A 388 32.41 8.36 9.87
C TRP A 388 33.03 9.38 10.85
N ALA A 389 33.58 8.96 12.00
CA ALA A 389 34.09 9.85 13.04
C ALA A 389 35.24 10.77 12.59
N ARG A 390 36.08 10.34 11.62
CA ARG A 390 37.17 11.14 11.03
C ARG A 390 36.81 11.79 9.68
N ALA A 391 35.55 11.75 9.27
CA ALA A 391 35.13 12.22 7.94
C ALA A 391 35.28 13.74 7.76
N GLU A 392 35.16 14.53 8.82
CA GLU A 392 35.37 15.99 8.81
C GLU A 392 36.73 16.38 8.21
N HIS A 393 37.81 15.75 8.67
CA HIS A 393 39.19 16.02 8.20
C HIS A 393 39.47 15.55 6.77
N HIS A 394 38.68 14.62 6.23
CA HIS A 394 38.97 13.96 4.95
C HIS A 394 37.97 14.28 3.83
N MET A 395 36.82 14.86 4.18
CA MET A 395 35.77 15.23 3.23
C MET A 395 35.32 16.69 3.35
N GLY A 396 35.49 17.34 4.51
CA GLY A 396 34.79 18.58 4.81
C GLY A 396 33.30 18.29 5.03
N VAL A 397 32.81 18.58 6.23
CA VAL A 397 31.43 18.29 6.63
C VAL A 397 30.83 19.56 7.20
N SER A 398 29.61 19.86 6.80
CA SER A 398 28.90 21.05 7.27
C SER A 398 28.31 20.82 8.66
N PRO A 399 28.37 21.81 9.58
CA PRO A 399 27.54 21.84 10.78
C PRO A 399 26.07 22.20 10.47
N THR A 400 25.76 22.75 9.29
CA THR A 400 24.42 23.28 8.96
C THR A 400 23.95 22.92 7.54
N GLN A 401 22.64 22.69 7.39
CA GLN A 401 22.01 22.48 6.08
C GLN A 401 21.95 23.81 5.31
N GLY A 402 23.02 24.13 4.57
CA GLY A 402 23.13 25.37 3.79
C GLY A 402 24.56 25.89 3.59
N SER A 403 25.54 25.45 4.40
CA SER A 403 26.93 25.83 4.15
C SER A 403 27.45 25.25 2.83
N ARG A 404 28.34 26.00 2.18
CA ARG A 404 29.12 25.53 1.02
C ARG A 404 30.24 24.57 1.42
N ASN A 405 30.66 24.59 2.69
CA ASN A 405 31.68 23.69 3.22
C ASN A 405 31.10 22.27 3.30
N GLY A 406 31.65 21.32 2.53
CA GLY A 406 31.15 19.94 2.45
C GLY A 406 30.15 19.67 1.31
N PHE A 407 29.94 20.62 0.38
CA PHE A 407 29.18 20.35 -0.84
C PHE A 407 30.04 19.70 -1.94
N TYR A 408 29.85 18.40 -2.12
CA TYR A 408 30.48 17.60 -3.18
C TYR A 408 29.75 17.74 -4.51
N ARG A 409 30.25 18.66 -5.35
CA ARG A 409 29.86 18.76 -6.76
C ARG A 409 30.21 17.48 -7.52
N LEU A 410 29.30 17.04 -8.37
CA LEU A 410 29.52 15.88 -9.23
C LEU A 410 30.22 16.27 -10.54
N PRO A 411 31.14 15.44 -11.06
CA PRO A 411 31.76 15.67 -12.36
C PRO A 411 30.69 15.81 -13.47
N GLY A 412 30.77 16.91 -14.23
CA GLY A 412 29.77 17.27 -15.25
C GLY A 412 28.59 18.13 -14.76
N PHE A 413 28.47 18.37 -13.45
CA PHE A 413 27.42 19.19 -12.82
C PHE A 413 28.02 20.42 -12.14
N ALA A 414 28.84 21.15 -12.88
CA ALA A 414 29.53 22.36 -12.41
C ALA A 414 28.54 23.51 -12.09
N GLN A 415 29.06 24.56 -11.44
CA GLN A 415 28.33 25.81 -11.31
C GLN A 415 28.25 26.54 -12.66
N ASP A 416 27.07 27.07 -12.97
CA ASP A 416 26.73 27.69 -14.25
C ASP A 416 25.68 28.80 -14.05
N ASP A 417 25.54 29.70 -15.02
CA ASP A 417 24.54 30.77 -15.04
C ASP A 417 23.57 30.56 -16.20
N ILE A 418 22.40 29.99 -15.89
CA ILE A 418 21.35 29.69 -16.86
C ILE A 418 20.65 31.00 -17.24
N VAL A 419 20.96 31.54 -18.42
CA VAL A 419 20.34 32.77 -18.92
C VAL A 419 19.04 32.41 -19.65
N VAL A 420 17.91 32.79 -19.06
CA VAL A 420 16.59 32.68 -19.69
C VAL A 420 16.43 33.84 -20.67
N LYS A 421 16.27 33.52 -21.95
CA LYS A 421 16.07 34.46 -23.05
C LYS A 421 14.64 34.34 -23.58
N ARG A 422 14.04 35.45 -24.00
CA ARG A 422 12.66 35.55 -24.50
C ARG A 422 12.64 36.11 -25.92
N ARG A 423 11.78 35.55 -26.78
CA ARG A 423 11.41 36.14 -28.09
C ARG A 423 9.89 36.07 -28.24
N GLY A 424 9.20 37.20 -28.06
CA GLY A 424 7.74 37.27 -28.03
C GLY A 424 7.14 36.47 -26.89
N ASN A 425 6.63 35.26 -27.19
CA ASN A 425 6.08 34.31 -26.21
C ASN A 425 6.87 32.99 -26.12
N ASP A 426 7.95 32.81 -26.92
CA ASP A 426 8.88 31.69 -26.75
C ASP A 426 9.98 32.06 -25.75
N PHE A 427 10.44 31.06 -24.98
CA PHE A 427 11.44 31.20 -23.93
C PHE A 427 12.45 30.07 -24.02
N ARG A 428 13.73 30.43 -24.05
CA ARG A 428 14.85 29.48 -24.15
C ARG A 428 15.86 29.71 -23.03
N PHE A 429 16.58 28.66 -22.70
CA PHE A 429 17.51 28.58 -21.60
C PHE A 429 18.89 28.38 -22.19
N GLU A 430 19.76 29.37 -22.01
CA GLU A 430 21.17 29.27 -22.36
C GLU A 430 21.96 28.80 -21.15
N TYR A 431 22.66 27.69 -21.30
CA TYR A 431 23.51 27.10 -20.26
C TYR A 431 24.88 26.72 -20.86
N LEU A 432 25.90 26.58 -20.02
CA LEU A 432 27.24 26.20 -20.42
C LEU A 432 27.37 24.68 -20.49
N GLN A 433 27.38 24.12 -21.69
CA GLN A 433 27.67 22.70 -21.89
C GLN A 433 29.19 22.48 -21.84
N SER A 434 29.67 21.82 -20.78
CA SER A 434 31.07 21.38 -20.66
C SER A 434 31.37 20.22 -21.60
N GLY A 435 32.13 20.48 -22.67
CA GLY A 435 32.75 19.43 -23.50
C GLY A 435 34.15 19.03 -23.00
N LEU A 436 34.73 17.97 -23.56
CA LEU A 436 36.06 17.46 -23.14
C LEU A 436 37.21 18.48 -23.32
N PHE A 437 37.10 19.39 -24.28
CA PHE A 437 38.19 20.29 -24.67
C PHE A 437 37.84 21.78 -24.66
N ARG A 438 36.55 22.12 -24.79
CA ARG A 438 36.02 23.49 -24.70
C ARG A 438 34.60 23.43 -24.14
N SER A 439 34.22 24.42 -23.34
CA SER A 439 32.84 24.66 -22.95
C SER A 439 32.13 25.53 -24.00
N SER A 440 30.83 25.33 -24.21
CA SER A 440 30.04 26.10 -25.16
C SER A 440 28.66 26.45 -24.59
N ARG A 441 28.22 27.70 -24.80
CA ARG A 441 26.87 28.12 -24.43
C ARG A 441 25.86 27.56 -25.43
N LYS A 442 24.83 26.87 -24.94
CA LYS A 442 23.79 26.22 -25.75
C LYS A 442 22.41 26.76 -25.35
N THR A 443 21.75 27.46 -26.26
CA THR A 443 20.39 28.00 -26.07
C THR A 443 19.33 26.98 -26.51
N VAL A 444 18.58 26.41 -25.57
CA VAL A 444 17.60 25.33 -25.81
C VAL A 444 16.20 25.66 -25.26
N PRO A 445 15.10 25.09 -25.79
CA PRO A 445 13.81 25.14 -25.10
C PRO A 445 13.85 24.31 -23.80
N PHE A 446 12.95 24.56 -22.86
CA PHE A 446 12.94 23.87 -21.55
C PHE A 446 12.87 22.34 -21.65
N SER A 447 12.19 21.79 -22.66
CA SER A 447 12.11 20.34 -22.94
C SER A 447 13.47 19.68 -23.16
N ASP A 448 14.46 20.46 -23.60
CA ASP A 448 15.73 19.98 -24.12
C ASP A 448 16.90 20.32 -23.17
N LEU A 449 16.61 20.96 -22.03
CA LEU A 449 17.55 21.10 -20.93
C LEU A 449 17.95 19.74 -20.35
N PRO A 450 19.19 19.57 -19.86
CA PRO A 450 19.57 18.47 -18.98
C PRO A 450 18.63 18.36 -17.77
N GLU A 451 18.29 17.14 -17.34
CA GLU A 451 17.30 16.90 -16.27
C GLU A 451 17.64 17.60 -14.95
N HIS A 452 18.92 17.76 -14.61
CA HIS A 452 19.35 18.50 -13.42
C HIS A 452 19.07 20.01 -13.53
N LEU A 453 19.20 20.61 -14.73
CA LEU A 453 18.83 22.00 -14.97
C LEU A 453 17.32 22.19 -15.07
N LYS A 454 16.58 21.21 -15.63
CA LYS A 454 15.10 21.19 -15.58
C LYS A 454 14.58 21.17 -14.15
N LEU A 455 15.14 20.29 -13.30
CA LEU A 455 14.77 20.18 -11.89
C LEU A 455 15.08 21.48 -11.14
N PHE A 456 16.29 22.02 -11.31
CA PHE A 456 16.67 23.30 -10.70
C PHE A 456 15.76 24.45 -11.13
N ALA A 457 15.51 24.63 -12.44
CA ALA A 457 14.63 25.68 -12.95
C ALA A 457 13.16 25.50 -12.51
N SER A 458 12.69 24.26 -12.36
CA SER A 458 11.36 23.97 -11.79
C SER A 458 11.29 24.34 -10.31
N ASN A 459 12.32 23.99 -9.54
CA ASN A 459 12.45 24.31 -8.12
C ASN A 459 12.77 25.80 -7.88
N TYR A 460 13.20 26.53 -8.90
CA TYR A 460 13.29 28.00 -8.89
C TYR A 460 11.90 28.62 -9.02
N VAL A 461 11.13 28.26 -10.05
CA VAL A 461 9.75 28.76 -10.24
C VAL A 461 8.80 28.36 -9.10
N ALA A 462 9.01 27.21 -8.47
CA ALA A 462 8.26 26.82 -7.28
C ALA A 462 8.48 27.74 -6.06
N ARG A 463 9.59 28.50 -6.03
CA ARG A 463 9.91 29.51 -5.01
C ARG A 463 9.70 30.95 -5.48
N HIS A 464 9.74 31.17 -6.80
CA HIS A 464 9.56 32.46 -7.47
C HIS A 464 8.48 32.34 -8.56
N PRO A 465 7.19 32.23 -8.18
CA PRO A 465 6.09 32.03 -9.13
C PRO A 465 5.78 33.27 -9.99
N ASP A 466 6.34 34.42 -9.59
CA ASP A 466 6.25 35.75 -10.20
C ASP A 466 7.07 35.88 -11.50
N VAL A 467 8.08 35.04 -11.73
CA VAL A 467 8.98 35.23 -12.88
C VAL A 467 8.25 35.08 -14.23
N PRO A 468 8.54 35.91 -15.25
CA PRO A 468 7.75 35.95 -16.50
C PRO A 468 7.61 34.61 -17.24
N TRP A 469 8.58 33.72 -17.05
CA TRP A 469 8.68 32.41 -17.69
C TRP A 469 8.03 31.27 -16.87
N ALA A 470 7.57 31.50 -15.64
CA ALA A 470 6.82 30.53 -14.84
C ALA A 470 5.59 30.00 -15.60
N SER A 471 4.90 30.89 -16.31
CA SER A 471 3.77 30.55 -17.18
C SER A 471 4.11 29.53 -18.27
N VAL A 472 5.37 29.45 -18.73
CA VAL A 472 5.82 28.44 -19.70
C VAL A 472 5.98 27.08 -19.04
N LEU A 473 6.54 27.00 -17.82
CA LEU A 473 6.59 25.73 -17.09
C LEU A 473 5.18 25.19 -16.82
N HIS A 474 4.25 26.06 -16.38
CA HIS A 474 2.86 25.68 -16.19
C HIS A 474 2.17 25.24 -17.49
N ARG A 475 2.52 25.84 -18.65
CA ARG A 475 2.01 25.40 -19.97
C ARG A 475 2.62 24.08 -20.42
N LEU A 476 3.92 23.86 -20.27
CA LEU A 476 4.59 22.61 -20.65
C LEU A 476 4.12 21.44 -19.76
N ARG A 477 3.94 21.68 -18.45
CA ARG A 477 3.33 20.73 -17.51
C ARG A 477 1.86 20.41 -17.84
N LYS A 478 1.18 21.24 -18.64
CA LYS A 478 -0.16 21.01 -19.22
C LYS A 478 -0.16 20.49 -20.67
N ARG A 479 0.97 20.56 -21.39
CA ARG A 479 1.09 20.24 -22.84
C ARG A 479 1.96 19.02 -23.15
N ALA A 480 2.57 18.38 -22.16
CA ALA A 480 3.07 17.01 -22.32
C ALA A 480 1.93 16.12 -22.88
N PRO A 481 2.15 15.35 -23.96
CA PRO A 481 1.06 14.68 -24.66
C PRO A 481 0.38 13.66 -23.74
N ALA A 482 -0.95 13.56 -23.84
CA ALA A 482 -1.81 12.84 -22.88
C ALA A 482 -1.48 11.34 -22.71
N GLY A 483 -0.70 10.74 -23.63
CA GLY A 483 -0.18 9.37 -23.51
C GLY A 483 1.18 9.24 -22.82
N SER A 484 2.03 10.30 -22.79
CA SER A 484 3.44 10.20 -22.36
C SER A 484 3.68 10.55 -20.89
N SER A 485 2.89 11.46 -20.31
CA SER A 485 2.91 11.68 -18.86
C SER A 485 1.73 10.96 -18.20
N SER A 486 2.01 9.80 -17.59
CA SER A 486 1.09 9.12 -16.65
C SER A 486 0.98 9.86 -15.30
N GLY A 487 1.02 11.19 -15.34
CA GLY A 487 1.24 12.13 -14.25
C GLY A 487 0.08 12.15 -13.26
N CYS A 488 0.09 11.20 -12.35
CA CYS A 488 -0.71 11.27 -11.13
C CYS A 488 -0.04 12.32 -10.24
N GLN A 489 -0.75 13.41 -9.94
CA GLN A 489 -0.22 14.46 -9.06
C GLN A 489 -0.15 13.92 -7.63
N GLN A 490 1.01 13.97 -6.98
CA GLN A 490 1.09 13.74 -5.55
C GLN A 490 0.35 14.87 -4.83
N VAL A 491 -0.65 14.51 -4.03
CA VAL A 491 -1.47 15.42 -3.23
C VAL A 491 -1.12 15.32 -1.75
N ASP A 492 -0.61 14.17 -1.31
CA ASP A 492 -0.39 13.86 0.10
C ASP A 492 0.77 12.87 0.30
N SER A 493 1.32 12.81 1.51
CA SER A 493 2.50 12.00 1.88
C SER A 493 2.36 11.47 3.31
N LEU A 494 1.83 10.26 3.47
CA LEU A 494 1.42 9.72 4.76
C LEU A 494 2.58 8.96 5.43
N PRO A 495 3.08 9.36 6.61
CA PRO A 495 4.20 8.70 7.29
C PRO A 495 3.74 7.45 8.04
N TYR A 496 3.77 6.29 7.37
CA TYR A 496 3.42 5.02 7.98
C TYR A 496 4.58 4.50 8.83
N GLN A 497 4.41 4.46 10.15
CA GLN A 497 5.43 4.02 11.12
C GLN A 497 5.69 2.50 11.11
N GLY A 498 5.02 1.74 10.24
CA GLY A 498 5.03 0.28 10.26
C GLY A 498 3.95 -0.32 11.17
N ALA A 499 3.97 -1.63 11.34
CA ALA A 499 3.14 -2.34 12.31
C ALA A 499 3.79 -3.67 12.74
N GLY A 500 3.50 -4.09 13.97
CA GLY A 500 4.11 -5.27 14.57
C GLY A 500 4.06 -5.22 16.09
N TYR A 501 5.21 -5.47 16.72
CA TYR A 501 5.28 -5.61 18.18
C TYR A 501 6.39 -4.75 18.76
N ASN A 502 6.08 -3.99 19.81
CA ASN A 502 7.08 -3.47 20.72
C ASN A 502 7.29 -4.51 21.85
N ILE A 503 8.54 -4.90 22.08
CA ILE A 503 8.92 -5.86 23.12
C ILE A 503 9.50 -5.07 24.28
N VAL A 504 8.85 -5.13 25.44
CA VAL A 504 9.22 -4.37 26.65
C VAL A 504 9.62 -5.33 27.77
N ARG A 505 10.64 -4.98 28.56
CA ARG A 505 11.03 -5.78 29.73
C ARG A 505 10.07 -5.56 30.90
N GLY A 506 9.31 -6.59 31.26
CA GLY A 506 8.71 -6.70 32.59
C GLY A 506 9.69 -7.35 33.59
N ARG A 507 9.43 -7.23 34.90
CA ARG A 507 10.33 -7.71 35.97
C ARG A 507 10.84 -9.15 35.77
N ASN A 508 9.94 -10.07 35.45
CA ASN A 508 10.23 -11.51 35.29
C ASN A 508 9.70 -12.09 33.95
N SER A 509 9.36 -11.25 32.97
CA SER A 509 8.83 -11.68 31.67
C SER A 509 8.93 -10.58 30.61
N LEU A 510 9.07 -10.96 29.34
CA LEU A 510 8.87 -10.04 28.22
C LEU A 510 7.37 -9.73 28.04
N LYS A 511 7.06 -8.48 27.74
CA LYS A 511 5.72 -7.99 27.44
C LYS A 511 5.64 -7.57 25.98
N PHE A 512 4.66 -8.12 25.28
CA PHE A 512 4.44 -7.92 23.85
C PHE A 512 3.27 -6.96 23.65
N TYR A 513 3.59 -5.79 23.12
CA TYR A 513 2.65 -4.72 22.82
C TYR A 513 2.41 -4.68 21.31
N SER A 514 1.22 -5.07 20.86
CA SER A 514 0.88 -4.98 19.44
C SER A 514 0.63 -3.51 19.07
N ILE A 515 1.42 -3.01 18.13
CA ILE A 515 1.27 -1.66 17.54
C ILE A 515 0.51 -1.84 16.23
N LEU A 516 -0.76 -1.41 16.25
CA LEU A 516 -1.62 -1.43 15.07
C LEU A 516 -1.29 -0.29 14.09
N PRO A 517 -1.53 -0.48 12.78
CA PRO A 517 -1.32 0.55 11.77
C PRO A 517 -2.14 1.81 12.07
N GLY A 518 -1.48 2.87 12.51
CA GLY A 518 -2.12 4.16 12.78
C GLY A 518 -2.97 4.19 14.04
N SER A 519 -2.57 3.44 15.06
CA SER A 519 -2.90 3.70 16.46
C SER A 519 -1.63 4.11 17.19
N ASP A 520 -1.61 5.32 17.75
CA ASP A 520 -0.52 5.74 18.65
C ASP A 520 -0.55 4.98 19.99
N HIS A 521 -1.69 4.34 20.29
CA HIS A 521 -1.91 3.55 21.49
C HIS A 521 -1.61 2.08 21.21
N ALA A 522 -0.71 1.49 21.99
CA ALA A 522 -0.47 0.06 21.97
C ALA A 522 -1.64 -0.73 22.58
N ILE A 523 -1.94 -1.92 22.03
CA ILE A 523 -2.89 -2.85 22.64
C ILE A 523 -2.35 -3.34 24.00
N VAL A 524 -3.27 -3.65 24.92
CA VAL A 524 -3.04 -4.33 26.20
C VAL A 524 -1.88 -5.34 26.12
N SER A 525 -0.90 -5.17 27.01
CA SER A 525 0.32 -5.99 27.03
C SER A 525 -0.01 -7.47 27.21
N ARG A 526 0.52 -8.33 26.34
CA ARG A 526 0.40 -9.79 26.47
C ARG A 526 1.74 -10.42 26.83
N THR A 527 1.74 -11.51 27.59
CA THR A 527 2.91 -12.41 27.69
C THR A 527 2.97 -13.32 26.47
N TRP A 528 4.06 -14.06 26.31
CA TRP A 528 4.26 -14.96 25.16
C TRP A 528 3.15 -16.02 25.05
N GLU A 529 2.69 -16.54 26.19
CA GLU A 529 1.65 -17.56 26.32
C GLU A 529 0.25 -17.01 26.00
N GLN A 530 0.09 -15.68 26.05
CA GLN A 530 -1.15 -14.96 25.73
C GLN A 530 -1.21 -14.50 24.26
N LEU A 531 -0.14 -14.69 23.49
CA LEU A 531 -0.14 -14.50 22.05
C LEU A 531 -0.72 -15.73 21.35
N HIS A 532 -1.50 -15.53 20.29
CA HIS A 532 -1.93 -16.64 19.44
C HIS A 532 -0.70 -17.25 18.74
N ARG A 533 -0.76 -18.56 18.44
CA ARG A 533 0.34 -19.29 17.79
C ARG A 533 0.84 -18.60 16.51
N ALA A 534 -0.05 -18.06 15.69
CA ALA A 534 0.30 -17.31 14.49
C ALA A 534 1.07 -15.99 14.78
N GLU A 535 0.83 -15.34 15.93
CA GLU A 535 1.58 -14.16 16.37
C GLU A 535 2.96 -14.54 16.90
N GLN A 536 3.07 -15.65 17.64
CA GLN A 536 4.36 -16.22 18.05
C GLN A 536 5.20 -16.59 16.82
N ASP A 537 4.60 -17.21 15.81
CA ASP A 537 5.30 -17.61 14.58
C ASP A 537 5.65 -16.39 13.69
N GLU A 538 4.81 -15.34 13.67
CA GLU A 538 5.16 -14.05 13.04
C GLU A 538 6.31 -13.34 13.78
N LEU A 539 6.39 -13.46 15.11
CA LEU A 539 7.51 -12.97 15.92
C LEU A 539 8.79 -13.79 15.67
N ARG A 540 8.74 -15.12 15.68
CA ARG A 540 9.89 -15.99 15.31
C ARG A 540 10.45 -15.66 13.94
N ALA A 541 9.59 -15.35 12.97
CA ALA A 541 10.00 -14.97 11.62
C ALA A 541 10.54 -13.52 11.51
N SER A 542 10.34 -12.67 12.53
CA SER A 542 10.73 -11.25 12.53
C SER A 542 11.83 -10.92 13.55
N VAL A 543 12.05 -11.80 14.55
CA VAL A 543 12.92 -11.59 15.71
C VAL A 543 13.74 -12.85 15.95
N SER A 544 15.03 -12.81 15.57
CA SER A 544 15.96 -13.90 15.88
C SER A 544 16.08 -14.11 17.39
N LYS A 545 16.31 -15.34 17.84
CA LYS A 545 16.48 -15.72 19.26
C LYS A 545 15.30 -15.38 20.20
N ILE A 546 14.10 -15.08 19.69
CA ILE A 546 12.96 -14.73 20.56
C ILE A 546 12.58 -15.84 21.56
N ASP A 547 12.59 -17.10 21.14
CA ASP A 547 12.33 -18.23 22.05
C ASP A 547 13.41 -18.37 23.15
N GLU A 548 14.67 -17.98 22.89
CA GLU A 548 15.74 -17.96 23.91
C GLU A 548 15.48 -16.86 24.94
N ALA A 549 15.20 -15.63 24.48
CA ALA A 549 14.91 -14.48 25.34
C ALA A 549 13.63 -14.68 26.18
N VAL A 550 12.62 -15.35 25.62
CA VAL A 550 11.41 -15.77 26.35
C VAL A 550 11.74 -16.85 27.38
N LYS A 551 12.49 -17.91 27.02
CA LYS A 551 12.85 -19.01 27.92
C LYS A 551 13.62 -18.54 29.16
N ASN A 552 14.45 -17.50 29.04
CA ASN A 552 15.18 -16.91 30.16
C ASN A 552 14.32 -15.95 31.02
N GLY A 553 13.05 -15.73 30.66
CA GLY A 553 12.12 -14.82 31.33
C GLY A 553 12.40 -13.34 31.07
N GLY A 554 13.05 -13.00 29.94
CA GLY A 554 13.51 -11.64 29.64
C GLY A 554 14.80 -11.20 30.34
N ARG A 555 15.39 -12.07 31.18
CA ARG A 555 16.78 -11.92 31.63
C ARG A 555 17.71 -12.03 30.44
N ASP A 556 18.70 -11.14 30.39
CA ASP A 556 19.70 -11.03 29.32
C ASP A 556 19.14 -10.81 27.90
N ALA A 557 17.85 -10.49 27.76
CA ALA A 557 17.19 -10.31 26.46
C ALA A 557 17.92 -9.29 25.56
N ASP A 558 18.43 -8.19 26.12
CA ASP A 558 19.15 -7.13 25.38
C ASP A 558 20.42 -7.63 24.67
N GLN A 559 20.99 -8.74 25.15
CA GLN A 559 22.15 -9.39 24.52
C GLN A 559 21.79 -10.13 23.23
N HIS A 560 20.50 -10.32 22.94
CA HIS A 560 19.99 -11.20 21.86
C HIS A 560 18.95 -10.50 20.98
N ILE A 561 18.12 -9.64 21.57
CA ILE A 561 17.07 -8.85 20.94
C ILE A 561 17.11 -7.43 21.51
N ARG A 562 16.82 -6.42 20.68
CA ARG A 562 16.44 -5.08 21.18
C ARG A 562 15.16 -5.22 22.01
N VAL A 563 15.11 -4.57 23.17
CA VAL A 563 13.96 -4.50 24.09
C VAL A 563 13.82 -3.06 24.55
N SER A 564 12.59 -2.55 24.61
CA SER A 564 12.30 -1.20 25.11
C SER A 564 12.14 -1.16 26.62
N GLU A 565 12.51 -0.03 27.23
CA GLU A 565 12.28 0.22 28.67
C GLU A 565 10.79 0.40 28.99
N HIS A 566 10.05 1.03 28.09
CA HIS A 566 8.61 1.28 28.21
C HIS A 566 7.91 1.28 26.82
N PHE A 567 6.59 1.11 26.78
CA PHE A 567 5.86 0.89 25.52
C PHE A 567 5.93 2.05 24.49
N TRP A 568 6.24 3.28 24.95
CA TRP A 568 6.47 4.45 24.08
C TRP A 568 7.87 4.49 23.43
N ASP A 569 8.82 3.69 23.90
CA ASP A 569 10.19 3.68 23.36
C ASP A 569 10.22 2.78 22.11
N PRO A 570 10.65 3.28 20.94
CA PRO A 570 10.71 2.50 19.71
C PRO A 570 11.93 1.56 19.60
N SER A 571 12.87 1.54 20.57
CA SER A 571 14.12 0.78 20.47
C SER A 571 13.89 -0.73 20.24
N GLY A 572 12.99 -1.33 21.01
CA GLY A 572 12.49 -2.71 20.93
C GLY A 572 11.32 -2.93 19.96
N PHE A 573 11.05 -2.00 19.04
CA PHE A 573 10.00 -2.18 18.03
C PHE A 573 10.47 -3.05 16.85
N TYR A 574 9.68 -4.08 16.55
CA TYR A 574 9.84 -4.96 15.39
C TYR A 574 8.63 -4.85 14.47
N THR A 575 8.84 -4.28 13.29
CA THR A 575 7.88 -4.34 12.19
C THR A 575 7.85 -5.77 11.64
N THR A 576 6.66 -6.35 11.45
CA THR A 576 6.57 -7.70 10.88
C THR A 576 6.77 -7.69 9.37
N LYS A 577 7.10 -8.84 8.78
CA LYS A 577 7.51 -8.96 7.38
C LYS A 577 6.47 -8.37 6.42
N GLY A 578 6.84 -7.32 5.69
CA GLY A 578 5.95 -6.59 4.78
C GLY A 578 5.20 -5.40 5.41
N ARG A 579 5.50 -5.04 6.67
CA ARG A 579 4.87 -3.93 7.42
C ARG A 579 5.93 -2.94 7.97
N SER A 580 7.04 -2.75 7.26
CA SER A 580 8.10 -1.80 7.62
C SER A 580 7.65 -0.34 7.49
N ALA A 581 8.28 0.56 8.25
CA ALA A 581 8.02 1.99 8.18
C ALA A 581 8.37 2.57 6.79
N HIS A 582 7.48 3.37 6.20
CA HIS A 582 7.68 4.03 4.92
C HIS A 582 6.67 5.16 4.67
N THR A 583 6.92 6.04 3.69
CA THR A 583 5.92 7.04 3.25
C THR A 583 4.98 6.44 2.21
N ILE A 584 3.66 6.57 2.41
CA ILE A 584 2.65 6.28 1.39
C ILE A 584 2.33 7.58 0.64
N SER A 585 2.65 7.67 -0.65
CA SER A 585 2.33 8.85 -1.46
C SER A 585 0.93 8.73 -2.04
N VAL A 586 0.04 9.69 -1.77
CA VAL A 586 -1.32 9.70 -2.34
C VAL A 586 -1.30 10.49 -3.63
N LEU A 587 -1.63 9.82 -4.73
CA LEU A 587 -1.52 10.31 -6.09
C LEU A 587 -2.91 10.46 -6.74
N LYS A 588 -3.26 11.67 -7.16
CA LYS A 588 -4.52 11.99 -7.85
C LYS A 588 -4.36 11.88 -9.36
N LYS A 589 -5.25 11.14 -10.03
CA LYS A 589 -5.38 11.09 -11.49
C LYS A 589 -6.84 11.33 -11.87
N GLY A 590 -7.15 12.60 -12.20
CA GLY A 590 -8.53 13.06 -12.40
C GLY A 590 -9.33 12.98 -11.09
N SER A 591 -10.49 12.32 -11.14
CA SER A 591 -11.35 12.05 -9.97
C SER A 591 -10.92 10.84 -9.13
N LYS A 592 -9.94 10.05 -9.59
CA LYS A 592 -9.47 8.83 -8.90
C LYS A 592 -8.19 9.08 -8.13
N TYR A 593 -8.08 8.50 -6.95
CA TYR A 593 -6.84 8.46 -6.17
C TYR A 593 -6.18 7.08 -6.27
N LYS A 594 -4.85 7.07 -6.21
CA LYS A 594 -4.00 5.89 -6.06
C LYS A 594 -3.04 6.11 -4.91
N PHE A 595 -2.62 5.02 -4.28
CA PHE A 595 -1.67 5.01 -3.19
C PHE A 595 -0.40 4.33 -3.72
N GLU A 596 0.72 5.05 -3.69
CA GLU A 596 2.04 4.49 -3.93
C GLU A 596 2.66 4.13 -2.58
N TYR A 597 2.93 2.84 -2.38
CA TYR A 597 3.52 2.31 -1.16
C TYR A 597 4.75 1.45 -1.47
N LEU A 598 5.57 1.20 -0.44
CA LEU A 598 6.78 0.39 -0.57
C LEU A 598 6.42 -1.10 -0.35
N LYS A 599 6.46 -1.89 -1.42
CA LYS A 599 6.33 -3.35 -1.34
C LYS A 599 7.74 -3.95 -1.29
N PRO A 600 8.16 -4.54 -0.16
CA PRO A 600 9.48 -5.14 -0.06
C PRO A 600 9.61 -6.35 -0.99
N GLY A 601 10.76 -6.43 -1.65
CA GLY A 601 11.08 -7.50 -2.60
C GLY A 601 12.18 -8.43 -2.08
N VAL A 602 12.56 -9.42 -2.90
CA VAL A 602 13.61 -10.40 -2.54
C VAL A 602 15.02 -9.82 -2.76
N MET A 603 15.17 -8.83 -3.63
CA MET A 603 16.47 -8.23 -4.00
C MET A 603 16.45 -6.68 -4.00
N TRP A 604 15.29 -6.06 -4.15
CA TRP A 604 15.07 -4.62 -4.03
C TRP A 604 13.62 -4.34 -3.64
N ASP A 605 13.39 -3.24 -2.93
CA ASP A 605 12.05 -2.77 -2.64
C ASP A 605 11.43 -2.10 -3.86
N SER A 606 10.11 -2.29 -4.03
CA SER A 606 9.37 -1.85 -5.21
C SER A 606 8.24 -0.89 -4.83
N ARG A 607 8.15 0.27 -5.50
CA ARG A 607 7.03 1.20 -5.32
C ARG A 607 5.85 0.75 -6.16
N VAL A 608 4.71 0.44 -5.53
CA VAL A 608 3.52 -0.12 -6.21
C VAL A 608 2.34 0.85 -6.12
N ARG A 609 1.74 1.18 -7.27
CA ARG A 609 0.67 2.19 -7.43
C ARG A 609 -0.73 1.57 -7.55
N VAL A 610 -1.37 1.35 -6.42
CA VAL A 610 -2.67 0.66 -6.30
C VAL A 610 -3.83 1.64 -6.04
N PRO A 611 -5.08 1.33 -6.41
CA PRO A 611 -6.26 1.97 -5.80
C PRO A 611 -6.38 1.55 -4.31
N PHE A 612 -7.25 2.20 -3.54
CA PHE A 612 -7.41 1.90 -2.11
C PHE A 612 -7.86 0.44 -1.86
N GLU A 613 -8.71 -0.05 -2.75
CA GLU A 613 -9.28 -1.39 -2.79
C GLU A 613 -8.22 -2.50 -2.90
N ASP A 614 -7.04 -2.18 -3.43
CA ASP A 614 -5.93 -3.12 -3.68
C ASP A 614 -4.74 -2.93 -2.71
N LEU A 615 -4.82 -1.98 -1.77
CA LEU A 615 -3.81 -1.84 -0.71
C LEU A 615 -3.72 -3.11 0.17
N PRO A 616 -2.54 -3.43 0.73
CA PRO A 616 -2.41 -4.40 1.82
C PRO A 616 -3.37 -4.08 2.99
N SER A 617 -3.90 -5.10 3.67
CA SER A 617 -4.86 -4.94 4.76
C SER A 617 -4.40 -3.97 5.85
N HIS A 618 -3.14 -4.06 6.26
CA HIS A 618 -2.55 -3.18 7.27
C HIS A 618 -2.46 -1.71 6.80
N LEU A 619 -2.13 -1.45 5.52
CA LEU A 619 -2.15 -0.10 4.96
C LEU A 619 -3.59 0.42 4.79
N LYS A 620 -4.56 -0.44 4.45
CA LYS A 620 -5.99 -0.06 4.46
C LYS A 620 -6.44 0.38 5.86
N THR A 621 -5.99 -0.29 6.93
CA THR A 621 -6.30 0.09 8.30
C THR A 621 -5.67 1.44 8.67
N TYR A 622 -4.38 1.65 8.41
CA TYR A 622 -3.69 2.93 8.63
C TYR A 622 -4.36 4.10 7.90
N VAL A 623 -4.59 3.94 6.60
CA VAL A 623 -5.22 4.97 5.76
C VAL A 623 -6.69 5.21 6.17
N ARG A 624 -7.36 4.23 6.80
CA ARG A 624 -8.70 4.41 7.43
C ARG A 624 -8.65 5.09 8.80
N SER A 625 -7.63 4.90 9.64
CA SER A 625 -7.57 5.61 10.93
C SER A 625 -7.28 7.09 10.71
N LEU A 626 -6.38 7.44 9.77
CA LEU A 626 -6.16 8.82 9.33
C LEU A 626 -7.44 9.52 8.87
N VAL A 627 -8.27 8.86 8.05
CA VAL A 627 -9.57 9.41 7.58
C VAL A 627 -10.62 9.53 8.69
N GLN A 628 -10.46 8.80 9.79
CA GLN A 628 -11.34 8.93 10.96
C GLN A 628 -10.90 10.07 11.89
N GLY A 629 -9.60 10.31 12.04
CA GLY A 629 -9.06 11.47 12.75
C GLY A 629 -9.15 12.79 11.95
N ASN A 630 -9.08 12.71 10.63
CA ASN A 630 -9.17 13.87 9.72
C ASN A 630 -10.09 13.56 8.52
N PRO A 631 -11.39 13.92 8.59
CA PRO A 631 -12.34 13.69 7.51
C PRO A 631 -12.21 14.69 6.34
N GLU A 632 -11.45 15.77 6.50
CA GLU A 632 -11.31 16.85 5.52
C GLU A 632 -10.31 16.51 4.39
N LEU A 633 -9.48 15.48 4.58
CA LEU A 633 -8.50 15.03 3.60
C LEU A 633 -9.15 14.86 2.20
N PRO A 634 -8.57 15.41 1.12
CA PRO A 634 -9.25 15.53 -0.18
C PRO A 634 -9.55 14.18 -0.87
N TRP A 635 -9.03 13.08 -0.31
CA TRP A 635 -9.24 11.69 -0.72
C TRP A 635 -10.10 10.87 0.28
N ALA A 636 -10.41 11.41 1.48
CA ALA A 636 -11.28 10.78 2.48
C ALA A 636 -12.66 10.42 1.90
N SER A 637 -13.25 11.31 1.10
CA SER A 637 -14.57 11.11 0.48
C SER A 637 -14.64 9.90 -0.47
N VAL A 638 -13.52 9.45 -1.04
CA VAL A 638 -13.47 8.23 -1.86
C VAL A 638 -13.46 6.98 -0.99
N ILE A 639 -12.73 7.00 0.13
CA ILE A 639 -12.73 5.90 1.11
C ILE A 639 -14.08 5.83 1.85
N GLY A 640 -14.71 6.98 2.13
CA GLY A 640 -16.08 7.06 2.66
C GLY A 640 -17.13 6.45 1.74
N ARG A 641 -16.98 6.60 0.41
CA ARG A 641 -17.84 5.90 -0.58
C ARG A 641 -17.59 4.39 -0.57
N LEU A 642 -16.36 3.93 -0.36
CA LEU A 642 -16.04 2.51 -0.24
C LEU A 642 -16.53 1.89 1.08
N ARG A 643 -16.65 2.69 2.15
CA ARG A 643 -17.36 2.34 3.40
C ARG A 643 -18.86 2.02 3.17
N LYS A 644 -19.46 2.44 2.05
CA LYS A 644 -20.83 2.07 1.64
C LYS A 644 -20.90 0.81 0.75
N ARG A 645 -19.78 0.15 0.45
CA ARG A 645 -19.72 -1.02 -0.45
C ARG A 645 -18.93 -2.21 0.08
N ALA A 646 -17.89 -1.98 0.86
CA ALA A 646 -17.27 -3.05 1.63
C ALA A 646 -18.09 -3.29 2.91
N PRO A 647 -18.45 -4.55 3.25
CA PRO A 647 -18.93 -4.84 4.60
C PRO A 647 -17.86 -4.35 5.59
N PRO A 648 -18.21 -3.57 6.61
CA PRO A 648 -17.21 -3.08 7.55
C PRO A 648 -16.60 -4.26 8.31
N ASN A 649 -15.26 -4.30 8.39
CA ASN A 649 -14.55 -5.03 9.45
C ASN A 649 -14.97 -4.39 10.78
N GLN A 650 -16.09 -4.82 11.33
CA GLN A 650 -16.48 -4.52 12.69
C GLN A 650 -15.81 -5.57 13.56
N GLU A 651 -14.92 -5.10 14.43
CA GLU A 651 -14.58 -5.83 15.64
C GLU A 651 -15.89 -6.17 16.36
N PRO A 652 -16.00 -7.35 17.01
CA PRO A 652 -17.24 -7.76 17.67
C PRO A 652 -17.76 -6.65 18.60
N ARG A 653 -18.98 -6.15 18.37
CA ARG A 653 -19.53 -5.12 19.25
C ARG A 653 -19.87 -5.77 20.57
N ILE A 654 -19.18 -5.38 21.63
CA ILE A 654 -19.36 -5.90 22.98
C ILE A 654 -20.44 -5.06 23.69
N VAL A 655 -21.47 -5.74 24.20
CA VAL A 655 -22.64 -5.12 24.82
C VAL A 655 -22.90 -5.79 26.15
N ASN A 656 -22.95 -5.01 27.23
CA ASN A 656 -23.13 -5.56 28.57
C ASN A 656 -24.59 -5.43 29.01
N TYR A 657 -25.34 -6.53 28.96
CA TYR A 657 -26.66 -6.62 29.56
C TYR A 657 -26.50 -6.63 31.10
N PRO A 658 -27.04 -5.66 31.84
CA PRO A 658 -26.83 -5.54 33.29
C PRO A 658 -27.65 -6.55 34.10
N GLY A 659 -28.48 -7.37 33.45
CA GLY A 659 -29.45 -8.24 34.13
C GLY A 659 -30.68 -7.49 34.61
N GLU A 660 -31.66 -8.24 35.11
CA GLU A 660 -32.76 -7.71 35.90
C GLU A 660 -32.47 -7.94 37.39
N THR A 661 -33.03 -7.09 38.25
CA THR A 661 -32.93 -7.24 39.71
C THR A 661 -34.31 -7.29 40.36
N ILE A 662 -34.35 -7.83 41.57
CA ILE A 662 -35.55 -7.95 42.38
C ILE A 662 -35.29 -7.21 43.69
N ARG A 663 -36.17 -6.27 44.05
CA ARG A 663 -36.18 -5.59 45.35
C ARG A 663 -37.35 -6.10 46.16
N LEU A 664 -37.12 -6.37 47.44
CA LEU A 664 -38.18 -6.59 48.42
C LEU A 664 -38.43 -5.27 49.16
N MET A 665 -39.65 -4.75 49.10
CA MET A 665 -40.04 -3.49 49.72
C MET A 665 -41.30 -3.69 50.57
N LYS A 666 -41.45 -2.89 51.63
CA LYS A 666 -42.66 -2.92 52.47
C LYS A 666 -43.71 -1.96 51.90
N ALA A 667 -44.90 -2.47 51.61
CA ALA A 667 -46.03 -1.68 51.12
C ALA A 667 -46.73 -0.92 52.26
N ARG A 668 -47.59 0.04 51.91
CA ARG A 668 -48.31 0.91 52.87
C ARG A 668 -49.27 0.16 53.80
N ASP A 669 -49.76 -1.01 53.39
CA ASP A 669 -50.59 -1.93 54.19
C ASP A 669 -49.77 -2.80 55.17
N GLY A 670 -48.45 -2.62 55.17
CA GLY A 670 -47.50 -3.37 55.99
C GLY A 670 -47.12 -4.75 55.43
N THR A 671 -47.61 -5.13 54.23
CA THR A 671 -47.18 -6.36 53.54
C THR A 671 -45.86 -6.15 52.79
N TYR A 672 -45.27 -7.24 52.29
CA TYR A 672 -44.03 -7.20 51.53
C TYR A 672 -44.25 -7.55 50.05
N VAL A 673 -43.74 -6.70 49.17
CA VAL A 673 -43.90 -6.80 47.71
C VAL A 673 -42.55 -6.82 47.00
N PHE A 674 -42.51 -7.55 45.89
CA PHE A 674 -41.35 -7.76 45.05
C PHE A 674 -41.44 -6.86 43.82
N HIS A 675 -40.55 -5.88 43.74
CA HIS A 675 -40.38 -5.01 42.58
C HIS A 675 -39.34 -5.64 41.66
N MET A 676 -39.80 -6.17 40.53
CA MET A 676 -38.95 -6.68 39.46
C MET A 676 -38.47 -5.48 38.65
N MET A 677 -37.21 -5.10 38.87
CA MET A 677 -36.56 -3.97 38.22
C MET A 677 -36.02 -4.41 36.84
N PRO A 678 -36.52 -3.83 35.73
CA PRO A 678 -36.03 -4.13 34.39
C PRO A 678 -34.59 -3.67 34.18
N ALA A 679 -33.91 -4.25 33.19
CA ALA A 679 -32.51 -4.00 32.88
C ALA A 679 -32.21 -2.57 32.35
N ARG A 680 -33.25 -1.80 32.03
CA ARG A 680 -33.18 -0.36 31.72
C ARG A 680 -34.13 0.38 32.66
N THR A 681 -33.62 1.44 33.30
CA THR A 681 -34.35 2.27 34.29
C THR A 681 -35.56 3.02 33.72
N THR A 682 -35.69 3.09 32.40
CA THR A 682 -36.81 3.72 31.69
C THR A 682 -38.08 2.85 31.63
N GLN A 683 -37.97 1.54 31.86
CA GLN A 683 -39.13 0.64 31.90
C GLN A 683 -39.73 0.58 33.32
N THR A 684 -41.06 0.52 33.43
CA THR A 684 -41.74 0.51 34.73
C THR A 684 -41.51 -0.80 35.51
N PRO A 685 -41.13 -0.75 36.81
CA PRO A 685 -40.95 -1.96 37.61
C PRO A 685 -42.24 -2.76 37.79
N GLN A 686 -42.19 -4.08 37.59
CA GLN A 686 -43.35 -4.93 37.85
C GLN A 686 -43.44 -5.25 39.34
N VAL A 687 -44.54 -4.83 39.99
CA VAL A 687 -44.80 -5.10 41.41
C VAL A 687 -45.60 -6.39 41.56
N ARG A 688 -45.12 -7.34 42.38
CA ARG A 688 -45.79 -8.62 42.64
C ARG A 688 -45.78 -8.98 44.13
N SER A 689 -46.90 -9.48 44.64
CA SER A 689 -46.93 -10.20 45.92
C SER A 689 -46.16 -11.54 45.81
N TRP A 690 -45.77 -12.13 46.94
CA TRP A 690 -45.14 -13.47 46.94
C TRP A 690 -45.94 -14.49 46.12
N SER A 691 -47.26 -14.55 46.35
CA SER A 691 -48.17 -15.46 45.66
C SER A 691 -48.13 -15.32 44.13
N ARG A 692 -47.98 -14.10 43.60
CA ARG A 692 -47.95 -13.76 42.17
C ARG A 692 -46.57 -13.84 41.52
N LEU A 693 -45.52 -14.19 42.26
CA LEU A 693 -44.20 -14.48 41.67
C LEU A 693 -44.24 -15.78 40.85
N PRO A 694 -43.50 -15.86 39.73
CA PRO A 694 -43.19 -17.11 39.05
C PRO A 694 -42.55 -18.14 40.00
N GLU A 695 -42.79 -19.44 39.78
CA GLU A 695 -42.31 -20.47 40.72
C GLU A 695 -40.81 -20.76 40.57
N ASP A 696 -40.18 -20.49 39.40
CA ASP A 696 -38.73 -20.47 39.26
C ASP A 696 -38.11 -19.34 40.11
N VAL A 697 -38.75 -18.16 40.11
CA VAL A 697 -38.37 -17.02 40.93
C VAL A 697 -38.50 -17.33 42.42
N LYS A 698 -39.65 -17.85 42.88
CA LYS A 698 -39.84 -18.29 44.28
C LYS A 698 -38.84 -19.38 44.67
N ALA A 699 -38.61 -20.39 43.83
CA ALA A 699 -37.67 -21.48 44.12
C ALA A 699 -36.21 -21.03 44.14
N HIS A 700 -35.84 -19.98 43.40
CA HIS A 700 -34.51 -19.36 43.50
C HIS A 700 -34.38 -18.51 44.76
N ILE A 701 -35.40 -17.69 45.06
CA ILE A 701 -35.46 -16.83 46.24
C ILE A 701 -35.39 -17.67 47.53
N ARG A 702 -36.21 -18.72 47.66
CA ARG A 702 -36.16 -19.69 48.78
C ARG A 702 -34.77 -20.34 48.97
N ARG A 703 -34.03 -20.62 47.88
CA ARG A 703 -32.71 -21.27 47.94
C ARG A 703 -31.59 -20.32 48.37
N ASN A 704 -31.65 -19.07 47.92
CA ASN A 704 -30.57 -18.09 48.13
C ASN A 704 -30.81 -17.13 49.30
N MET A 705 -32.01 -17.12 49.88
CA MET A 705 -32.40 -16.19 50.95
C MET A 705 -33.16 -16.97 52.03
N ARG A 706 -32.50 -17.23 53.16
CA ARG A 706 -33.16 -17.80 54.34
C ARG A 706 -34.22 -16.82 54.87
N ASN A 707 -35.27 -17.33 55.52
CA ASN A 707 -36.34 -16.54 56.16
C ASN A 707 -37.19 -15.65 55.23
N VAL A 708 -36.87 -15.54 53.93
CA VAL A 708 -37.55 -14.64 52.98
C VAL A 708 -39.03 -14.97 52.79
N TYR A 709 -39.40 -16.24 52.91
CA TYR A 709 -40.80 -16.68 52.85
C TYR A 709 -41.58 -16.13 54.05
N ASP A 710 -41.02 -16.24 55.25
CA ASP A 710 -41.65 -15.77 56.49
C ASP A 710 -41.77 -14.24 56.48
N VAL A 711 -40.70 -13.54 56.08
CA VAL A 711 -40.73 -12.08 55.88
C VAL A 711 -41.84 -11.70 54.91
N ALA A 712 -41.92 -12.35 53.74
CA ALA A 712 -42.88 -12.03 52.70
C ALA A 712 -44.37 -12.25 53.06
N HIS A 713 -44.67 -13.08 54.06
CA HIS A 713 -46.03 -13.29 54.58
C HIS A 713 -46.29 -12.57 55.92
N SER A 714 -45.26 -11.97 56.52
CA SER A 714 -45.36 -11.23 57.78
C SER A 714 -45.74 -9.75 57.58
N ARG A 715 -46.02 -9.08 58.70
CA ARG A 715 -46.07 -7.61 58.79
C ARG A 715 -44.85 -7.01 59.52
N MET A 716 -43.77 -7.77 59.72
CA MET A 716 -42.62 -7.34 60.55
C MET A 716 -41.93 -6.08 60.01
N SER A 717 -41.31 -5.29 60.88
CA SER A 717 -40.58 -4.07 60.49
C SER A 717 -39.42 -4.35 59.54
N VAL A 718 -38.96 -3.32 58.83
CA VAL A 718 -37.78 -3.41 57.95
C VAL A 718 -36.52 -3.79 58.75
N ALA A 719 -36.43 -3.33 60.01
CA ALA A 719 -35.34 -3.69 60.92
C ALA A 719 -35.36 -5.20 61.27
N GLU A 720 -36.52 -5.76 61.64
CA GLU A 720 -36.66 -7.20 61.93
C GLU A 720 -36.39 -8.07 60.70
N ALA A 721 -36.84 -7.65 59.52
CA ALA A 721 -36.56 -8.36 58.27
C ALA A 721 -35.05 -8.40 57.96
N ARG A 722 -34.34 -7.26 58.14
CA ARG A 722 -32.88 -7.19 58.00
C ARG A 722 -32.15 -7.99 59.08
N ALA A 723 -32.64 -8.01 60.32
CA ALA A 723 -32.10 -8.84 61.39
C ALA A 723 -32.23 -10.35 61.08
N ARG A 724 -33.29 -10.76 60.35
CA ARG A 724 -33.43 -12.10 59.76
C ARG A 724 -32.59 -12.33 58.49
N GLN A 725 -31.60 -11.46 58.21
CA GLN A 725 -30.70 -11.49 57.05
C GLN A 725 -31.39 -11.28 55.68
N VAL A 726 -32.64 -10.82 55.65
CA VAL A 726 -33.34 -10.50 54.41
C VAL A 726 -33.07 -9.06 54.04
N ARG A 727 -32.42 -8.84 52.89
CA ARG A 727 -32.27 -7.50 52.29
C ARG A 727 -33.66 -6.96 51.95
N VAL A 728 -33.95 -5.77 52.47
CA VAL A 728 -35.19 -5.03 52.24
C VAL A 728 -34.81 -3.60 51.86
N ALA A 729 -35.31 -3.16 50.72
CA ALA A 729 -35.16 -1.80 50.23
C ALA A 729 -36.23 -0.90 50.84
N GLU A 730 -35.83 0.27 51.35
CA GLU A 730 -36.76 1.29 51.85
C GLU A 730 -37.31 2.18 50.72
N ARG A 731 -36.54 2.33 49.63
CA ARG A 731 -36.84 3.23 48.50
C ARG A 731 -36.44 2.60 47.17
N TYR A 732 -36.91 3.17 46.06
CA TYR A 732 -36.61 2.69 44.70
C TYR A 732 -35.16 2.98 44.27
N GLU A 733 -34.43 3.79 45.03
CA GLU A 733 -33.04 4.18 44.81
C GLU A 733 -32.06 3.33 45.64
N ASP A 734 -32.56 2.40 46.46
CA ASP A 734 -31.72 1.49 47.25
C ASP A 734 -31.15 0.37 46.36
N PHE A 735 -29.96 0.61 45.80
CA PHE A 735 -29.23 -0.37 44.98
C PHE A 735 -28.45 -1.40 45.81
N ASN A 736 -28.35 -1.24 47.13
CA ASN A 736 -27.63 -2.16 48.01
C ASN A 736 -28.51 -3.33 48.44
N ASN A 737 -29.80 -3.08 48.70
CA ASN A 737 -30.79 -4.09 49.06
C ASN A 737 -31.47 -4.74 47.83
N VAL A 738 -30.68 -5.10 46.81
CA VAL A 738 -31.14 -5.81 45.61
C VAL A 738 -30.73 -7.28 45.60
N TYR A 739 -31.47 -8.06 44.82
CA TYR A 739 -31.18 -9.44 44.44
C TYR A 739 -31.12 -9.58 42.91
N ALA A 740 -30.29 -10.48 42.38
CA ALA A 740 -30.25 -10.76 40.93
C ALA A 740 -31.46 -11.62 40.49
N HIS A 741 -32.01 -11.38 39.29
CA HIS A 741 -33.09 -12.19 38.75
C HIS A 741 -32.57 -13.56 38.28
N PRO A 742 -33.17 -14.70 38.69
CA PRO A 742 -32.64 -16.05 38.44
C PRO A 742 -32.32 -16.36 36.98
N SER A 743 -33.28 -16.06 36.12
CA SER A 743 -33.32 -16.40 34.69
C SER A 743 -32.91 -15.22 33.79
N ARG A 744 -32.53 -14.07 34.36
CA ARG A 744 -32.22 -12.83 33.63
C ARG A 744 -31.00 -12.13 34.27
N LYS A 745 -29.88 -12.85 34.26
CA LYS A 745 -28.62 -12.44 34.90
C LYS A 745 -27.87 -11.40 34.07
N PRO A 746 -26.85 -10.72 34.65
CA PRO A 746 -25.90 -9.94 33.86
C PRO A 746 -25.13 -10.83 32.88
N GLU A 747 -25.02 -10.39 31.62
CA GLU A 747 -24.39 -11.14 30.53
C GLU A 747 -23.69 -10.20 29.55
N THR A 748 -22.55 -10.59 29.01
CA THR A 748 -21.91 -9.85 27.90
C THR A 748 -22.30 -10.48 26.58
N ILE A 749 -22.73 -9.67 25.61
CA ILE A 749 -23.22 -10.09 24.29
C ILE A 749 -22.25 -9.54 23.25
N HIS A 750 -21.62 -10.45 22.51
CA HIS A 750 -20.73 -10.13 21.39
C HIS A 750 -21.53 -10.19 20.09
N ILE A 751 -21.71 -9.06 19.42
CA ILE A 751 -22.40 -8.97 18.14
C ILE A 751 -21.35 -9.08 17.03
N ILE A 752 -21.35 -10.22 16.34
CA ILE A 752 -20.33 -10.60 15.36
C ILE A 752 -20.96 -10.55 13.96
N PRO A 753 -20.37 -9.84 12.98
CA PRO A 753 -20.80 -9.93 11.58
C PRO A 753 -20.43 -11.30 11.01
N ASP A 754 -21.41 -12.01 10.44
CA ASP A 754 -21.17 -13.24 9.69
C ASP A 754 -20.74 -12.94 8.24
N SER A 755 -20.10 -13.93 7.62
CA SER A 755 -19.82 -14.04 6.20
C SER A 755 -20.97 -13.60 5.28
N THR A 756 -22.22 -13.91 5.65
CA THR A 756 -23.45 -13.54 4.91
C THR A 756 -23.89 -12.07 5.07
N HIS A 757 -23.13 -11.26 5.81
CA HIS A 757 -23.46 -9.87 6.19
C HIS A 757 -24.68 -9.75 7.13
N THR A 758 -25.14 -10.88 7.68
CA THR A 758 -26.00 -10.90 8.87
C THR A 758 -25.15 -10.68 10.13
N TYR A 759 -25.80 -10.50 11.29
CA TYR A 759 -25.11 -10.48 12.58
C TYR A 759 -25.59 -11.65 13.44
N VAL A 760 -24.64 -12.36 14.04
CA VAL A 760 -24.88 -13.38 15.06
C VAL A 760 -24.48 -12.85 16.43
N PHE A 761 -25.17 -13.29 17.46
CA PHE A 761 -25.10 -12.79 18.82
C PHE A 761 -24.57 -13.90 19.72
N GLN A 762 -23.34 -13.75 20.20
CA GLN A 762 -22.70 -14.72 21.08
C GLN A 762 -22.77 -14.24 22.52
N ARG A 763 -23.52 -14.96 23.36
CA ARG A 763 -23.69 -14.64 24.78
C ARG A 763 -22.52 -15.17 25.60
N GLN A 764 -22.10 -14.42 26.60
CA GLN A 764 -21.12 -14.81 27.61
C GLN A 764 -21.77 -14.78 28.99
N VAL A 765 -22.01 -15.96 29.55
CA VAL A 765 -22.88 -16.18 30.72
C VAL A 765 -22.05 -16.82 31.83
N ASN A 766 -21.92 -16.14 32.98
CA ASN A 766 -20.99 -16.50 34.05
C ASN A 766 -19.55 -16.74 33.51
N GLY A 767 -19.08 -15.84 32.62
CA GLY A 767 -17.76 -15.92 31.97
C GLY A 767 -17.66 -16.90 30.79
N ARG A 768 -18.56 -17.88 30.65
CA ARG A 768 -18.52 -18.89 29.57
C ARG A 768 -19.22 -18.37 28.30
N LEU A 769 -18.53 -18.42 27.16
CA LEU A 769 -19.13 -18.15 25.85
C LEU A 769 -20.08 -19.29 25.46
N GLN A 770 -21.26 -18.95 24.96
CA GLN A 770 -22.22 -19.86 24.35
C GLN A 770 -21.97 -19.96 22.83
N ALA A 771 -22.76 -20.79 22.12
CA ALA A 771 -22.79 -20.76 20.67
C ALA A 771 -23.34 -19.40 20.17
N PRO A 772 -22.86 -18.87 19.03
CA PRO A 772 -23.47 -17.71 18.40
C PRO A 772 -24.85 -18.06 17.83
N VAL A 773 -25.84 -17.21 18.07
CA VAL A 773 -27.23 -17.42 17.58
C VAL A 773 -27.73 -16.19 16.83
N PRO A 774 -28.64 -16.33 15.84
CA PRO A 774 -29.32 -15.20 15.23
C PRO A 774 -30.21 -14.46 16.25
N TYR A 775 -30.48 -13.18 16.00
CA TYR A 775 -31.22 -12.29 16.91
C TYR A 775 -32.55 -12.89 17.44
N ASN A 776 -33.32 -13.53 16.57
CA ASN A 776 -34.62 -14.12 16.90
C ASN A 776 -34.54 -15.39 17.79
N GLN A 777 -33.36 -15.97 17.98
CA GLN A 777 -33.10 -17.09 18.90
C GLN A 777 -32.52 -16.64 20.25
N LEU A 778 -32.28 -15.34 20.46
CA LEU A 778 -31.96 -14.82 21.79
C LEU A 778 -33.18 -14.90 22.72
N PRO A 779 -32.98 -15.04 24.04
CA PRO A 779 -34.03 -14.83 25.03
C PRO A 779 -34.73 -13.48 24.84
N GLU A 780 -36.05 -13.44 25.02
CA GLU A 780 -36.88 -12.27 24.72
C GLU A 780 -36.45 -11.00 25.49
N ASN A 781 -36.00 -11.16 26.74
CA ASN A 781 -35.47 -10.05 27.55
C ASN A 781 -34.18 -9.45 26.95
N LEU A 782 -33.36 -10.26 26.26
CA LEU A 782 -32.19 -9.76 25.54
C LEU A 782 -32.58 -9.12 24.21
N GLN A 783 -33.56 -9.69 23.48
CA GLN A 783 -34.09 -9.06 22.26
C GLN A 783 -34.61 -7.64 22.57
N ARG A 784 -35.53 -7.51 23.53
CA ARG A 784 -36.09 -6.21 23.96
C ARG A 784 -34.99 -5.23 24.39
N TYR A 785 -34.03 -5.67 25.21
CA TYR A 785 -32.92 -4.83 25.65
C TYR A 785 -32.03 -4.33 24.50
N LEU A 786 -31.64 -5.22 23.58
CA LEU A 786 -30.82 -4.87 22.42
C LEU A 786 -31.57 -3.99 21.40
N TRP A 787 -32.89 -4.07 21.35
CA TRP A 787 -33.74 -3.20 20.53
C TRP A 787 -33.91 -1.81 21.15
N ASP A 788 -34.04 -1.72 22.47
CA ASP A 788 -34.12 -0.45 23.19
C ASP A 788 -32.77 0.32 23.14
N GLU A 789 -31.66 -0.37 22.92
CA GLU A 789 -30.31 0.20 22.86
C GLU A 789 -30.02 0.86 21.49
N ASP A 790 -30.07 2.19 21.42
CA ASP A 790 -30.00 2.97 20.16
C ASP A 790 -28.73 2.69 19.34
N SER A 791 -27.60 2.46 20.02
CA SER A 791 -26.31 2.10 19.42
C SER A 791 -26.33 0.75 18.67
N ILE A 792 -27.33 -0.10 18.95
CA ILE A 792 -27.54 -1.43 18.38
C ILE A 792 -28.82 -1.48 17.53
N ARG A 793 -29.86 -0.70 17.83
CA ARG A 793 -31.12 -0.67 17.06
C ARG A 793 -30.87 -0.41 15.57
N SER A 794 -29.91 0.44 15.23
CA SER A 794 -29.45 0.65 13.84
C SER A 794 -28.92 -0.64 13.18
N VAL A 795 -28.15 -1.45 13.92
CA VAL A 795 -27.61 -2.75 13.47
C VAL A 795 -28.75 -3.75 13.25
N ILE A 796 -29.66 -3.91 14.22
CA ILE A 796 -30.78 -4.86 14.10
C ILE A 796 -31.76 -4.42 13.00
N SER A 797 -32.00 -3.12 12.84
CA SER A 797 -32.88 -2.60 11.79
C SER A 797 -32.36 -2.94 10.39
N SER A 798 -31.03 -2.96 10.21
CA SER A 798 -30.39 -3.37 8.95
C SER A 798 -30.59 -4.84 8.57
N LEU A 799 -30.98 -5.70 9.53
CA LEU A 799 -31.33 -7.11 9.32
C LEU A 799 -32.79 -7.31 8.81
N GLY A 800 -33.44 -6.26 8.31
CA GLY A 800 -34.83 -6.32 7.86
C GLY A 800 -35.86 -6.04 8.96
N GLY A 801 -35.60 -5.00 9.78
CA GLY A 801 -36.37 -4.64 10.98
C GLY A 801 -37.91 -4.65 10.85
N HIS A 802 -38.45 -4.40 9.66
CA HIS A 802 -39.90 -4.40 9.41
C HIS A 802 -40.62 -5.74 9.69
N ARG A 803 -39.91 -6.88 9.76
CA ARG A 803 -40.52 -8.18 10.13
C ARG A 803 -40.52 -8.48 11.64
N PHE A 804 -39.94 -7.61 12.48
CA PHE A 804 -39.75 -7.86 13.90
C PHE A 804 -40.67 -7.03 14.83
N ARG A 805 -41.59 -6.23 14.28
CA ARG A 805 -42.74 -5.72 15.04
C ARG A 805 -43.81 -6.80 15.15
N LYS A 806 -44.09 -7.22 16.39
CA LYS A 806 -45.32 -7.87 16.85
C LYS A 806 -45.78 -7.16 18.12
#